data_AF-A0A7S0L0N0-F1
#
_entry.id   AF-A0A7S0L0N0-F1
#
_cell.length_a   1.000
_cell.length_b   1.000
_cell.length_c   1.000
_cell.angle_alpha   90.00
_cell.angle_beta   90.00
_cell.angle_gamma   90.00
#
_symmetry.space_group_name_H-M   'P 1'
#
loop_
_entity.id
_entity.type
_entity.pdbx_description
1 polymer ?
#
loop_
_entity_poly.entity_id
_entity_poly.type
_entity_poly.pdbx_seq_one_letter_code
_entity_poly.pdbx_strand_id
1 'polypeptide(L)'
;ATLPPIPLERRNHNNNQHKKYYSIAEACLVVLLDEIERLWYLDKQSTGNSSTATPRNHPNNDMETDDVHAIQQRLTHKQMWISLQSLIPKIDNLLMPACPGRLTRRDCDDHGASYYATSSTRSAEFLQIAKLETPLTRLNDIYIEQQQPSSCGGSRIKRHTQKGQLLYELTVLGYKSACHIRQRQFPSPPGHYRCSRITMNHYPQHTDAATPPSHITHNEKYNRICLGIDRMEGGGGTKVLHEMCNKLDMIQVPYFVGSLSIGDYVFFTPARHDDDESTSRPSTGIEYRLCPILVERKSIEDVAMSIHDGRWKSQKRRMYVGQYVFGYQNSKMVYIIEGKEETQQVTGGYIAHRRFNVDMDRLKTEIENLQSEGFEVIRTPSRENTMFELARWTQRVADDIKTGRLTAKYTYEEFKDEVKKIPTDTDFSRMAKYAMSERMDNEAEAALLNVPSTATIAGRHVDSDIHILDNLEDSAAVTNRKSAANKSMHSSSACKKRGCMKQCDSHTVTKKPKIPSIDYSDWSVSQLKEKCKECGLAQSGSKPTLVERLNGPHPPKVWLRRKQQKEYVPERHNVASAALLVALYLHEQEVLSPQLSPASSPNNEYQGLTKDELYVKAEALQITKNPFSGGTTQTGPFHYDGWSSMSKLLVGDPALVIKRKNRYKLTRSSEIAGYTVARAMHEWCHAHDNCPCGNPVV
;
A
#
# COMPACT_ATOMS: atom_id res chain seq x y z
N ALA A 1 42.86 -24.87 -34.48
CA ALA A 1 41.71 -25.57 -35.06
C ALA A 1 40.45 -24.86 -34.58
N THR A 2 39.83 -24.06 -35.44
CA THR A 2 38.55 -23.40 -35.19
C THR A 2 37.46 -24.48 -35.15
N LEU A 3 36.86 -24.70 -33.98
CA LEU A 3 35.69 -25.56 -33.85
C LEU A 3 34.57 -24.98 -34.75
N PRO A 4 33.83 -25.82 -35.49
CA PRO A 4 32.71 -25.35 -36.30
C PRO A 4 31.65 -24.70 -35.40
N PRO A 5 30.96 -23.65 -35.87
CA PRO A 5 29.82 -23.09 -35.13
C PRO A 5 28.81 -24.20 -34.91
N ILE A 6 28.51 -24.50 -33.64
CA ILE A 6 27.46 -25.43 -33.24
C ILE A 6 26.18 -24.97 -33.97
N PRO A 7 25.50 -25.83 -34.73
CA PRO A 7 24.18 -25.51 -35.23
C PRO A 7 23.32 -25.28 -34.00
N LEU A 8 22.98 -24.02 -33.72
CA LEU A 8 21.75 -23.72 -33.02
C LEU A 8 20.68 -24.31 -33.94
N GLU A 9 20.25 -25.55 -33.65
CA GLU A 9 19.00 -26.06 -34.16
C GLU A 9 18.01 -24.92 -34.01
N ARG A 10 17.40 -24.54 -35.14
CA ARG A 10 16.27 -23.60 -35.16
C ARG A 10 15.21 -24.22 -34.25
N ARG A 11 15.29 -23.95 -32.95
CA ARG A 11 14.16 -24.09 -32.04
C ARG A 11 13.05 -23.35 -32.73
N ASN A 12 11.98 -24.06 -33.09
CA ASN A 12 10.79 -23.48 -33.69
C ASN A 12 10.33 -22.29 -32.84
N HIS A 13 10.76 -21.08 -33.20
CA HIS A 13 10.29 -19.81 -32.63
C HIS A 13 8.87 -19.47 -33.12
N ASN A 14 8.22 -20.40 -33.83
CA ASN A 14 6.90 -20.25 -34.43
C ASN A 14 5.73 -20.72 -33.54
N ASN A 15 5.98 -21.27 -32.35
CA ASN A 15 4.94 -21.24 -31.33
C ASN A 15 5.02 -19.88 -30.66
N ASN A 16 3.95 -19.08 -30.79
CA ASN A 16 3.71 -17.81 -30.13
C ASN A 16 3.95 -17.91 -28.61
N GLN A 17 5.22 -17.98 -28.19
CA GLN A 17 5.60 -17.78 -26.81
C GLN A 17 5.22 -16.35 -26.50
N HIS A 18 4.18 -16.20 -25.68
CA HIS A 18 3.82 -14.94 -25.04
C HIS A 18 5.10 -14.19 -24.72
N LYS A 19 5.31 -13.02 -25.36
CA LYS A 19 6.52 -12.22 -25.20
C LYS A 19 6.72 -12.02 -23.70
N LYS A 20 7.72 -12.69 -23.11
CA LYS A 20 8.07 -12.50 -21.70
C LYS A 20 8.86 -11.22 -21.61
N TYR A 21 8.48 -10.33 -20.72
CA TYR A 21 9.17 -9.07 -20.53
C TYR A 21 9.99 -9.12 -19.24
N TYR A 22 11.12 -8.41 -19.23
CA TYR A 22 12.07 -8.45 -18.14
C TYR A 22 12.45 -7.01 -17.77
N SER A 23 12.56 -6.71 -16.48
CA SER A 23 13.37 -5.56 -16.05
C SER A 23 14.85 -5.80 -16.37
N ILE A 24 15.67 -4.77 -16.36
CA ILE A 24 17.11 -4.91 -16.63
C ILE A 24 17.77 -5.87 -15.63
N ALA A 25 17.39 -5.80 -14.35
CA ALA A 25 17.90 -6.71 -13.32
C ALA A 25 17.45 -8.16 -13.55
N GLU A 26 16.18 -8.38 -13.94
CA GLU A 26 15.67 -9.72 -14.23
C GLU A 26 16.29 -10.30 -15.49
N ALA A 27 16.40 -9.50 -16.55
CA ALA A 27 17.08 -9.87 -17.78
C ALA A 27 18.54 -10.25 -17.49
N CYS A 28 19.23 -9.48 -16.64
CA CYS A 28 20.59 -9.80 -16.19
C CYS A 28 20.66 -11.17 -15.50
N LEU A 29 19.75 -11.47 -14.58
CA LEU A 29 19.72 -12.78 -13.89
C LEU A 29 19.42 -13.94 -14.84
N VAL A 30 18.45 -13.78 -15.75
CA VAL A 30 18.08 -14.82 -16.72
C VAL A 30 19.20 -15.06 -17.71
N VAL A 31 19.81 -14.01 -18.26
CA VAL A 31 20.96 -14.11 -19.17
C VAL A 31 22.17 -14.75 -18.48
N LEU A 32 22.43 -14.41 -17.21
CA LEU A 32 23.48 -15.05 -16.41
C LEU A 32 23.22 -16.56 -16.27
N LEU A 33 21.99 -16.94 -15.93
CA LEU A 33 21.59 -18.34 -15.82
C LEU A 33 21.78 -19.09 -17.14
N ASP A 34 21.27 -18.55 -18.24
CA ASP A 34 21.34 -19.17 -19.57
C ASP A 34 22.79 -19.35 -20.02
N GLU A 35 23.67 -18.39 -19.72
CA GLU A 35 25.08 -18.50 -20.07
C GLU A 35 25.84 -19.53 -19.22
N ILE A 36 25.52 -19.62 -17.92
CA ILE A 36 26.09 -20.64 -17.04
C ILE A 36 25.64 -22.04 -17.49
N GLU A 37 24.36 -22.22 -17.82
CA GLU A 37 23.84 -23.49 -18.35
C GLU A 37 24.55 -23.88 -19.66
N ARG A 38 24.81 -22.89 -20.54
CA ARG A 38 25.57 -23.10 -21.79
C ARG A 38 27.01 -23.54 -21.55
N LEU A 39 27.73 -22.85 -20.65
CA LEU A 39 29.12 -23.19 -20.32
C LEU A 39 29.22 -24.57 -19.68
N TRP A 40 28.25 -24.91 -18.83
CA TRP A 40 28.17 -26.21 -18.21
C TRP A 40 27.92 -27.33 -19.23
N TYR A 41 27.07 -27.08 -20.23
CA TYR A 41 26.88 -28.03 -21.32
C TYR A 41 28.18 -28.29 -22.10
N LEU A 42 28.96 -27.24 -22.38
CA LEU A 42 30.26 -27.38 -23.07
C LEU A 42 31.31 -28.14 -22.24
N ASP A 43 31.36 -27.91 -20.93
CA ASP A 43 32.26 -28.61 -20.01
C ASP A 43 31.95 -30.12 -19.93
N LYS A 44 30.67 -30.50 -20.04
CA LYS A 44 30.27 -31.92 -20.16
C LYS A 44 30.74 -32.56 -21.47
N GLN A 45 30.76 -31.81 -22.57
CA GLN A 45 31.23 -32.33 -23.86
C GLN A 45 32.76 -32.52 -23.87
N SER A 46 33.52 -31.61 -23.24
CA SER A 46 34.99 -31.68 -23.22
C SER A 46 35.54 -32.78 -22.31
N THR A 47 34.81 -33.15 -21.26
CA THR A 47 35.24 -34.18 -20.29
C THR A 47 35.03 -35.62 -20.77
N GLY A 48 34.53 -35.83 -22.00
CA GLY A 48 34.44 -37.16 -22.61
C GLY A 48 33.41 -38.11 -21.97
N ASN A 49 32.62 -37.62 -20.99
CA ASN A 49 31.50 -38.34 -20.39
C ASN A 49 30.29 -38.35 -21.34
N SER A 50 30.48 -38.92 -22.53
CA SER A 50 29.49 -39.09 -23.59
C SER A 50 28.56 -40.28 -23.32
N SER A 51 28.09 -40.45 -22.09
CA SER A 51 26.92 -41.31 -21.87
C SER A 51 25.74 -40.63 -22.54
N THR A 52 25.05 -41.35 -23.42
CA THR A 52 23.96 -40.97 -24.34
C THR A 52 22.69 -40.41 -23.69
N ALA A 53 22.80 -39.80 -22.50
CA ALA A 53 21.72 -39.06 -21.88
C ALA A 53 21.33 -37.89 -22.80
N THR A 54 20.20 -38.07 -23.49
CA THR A 54 19.46 -36.99 -24.13
C THR A 54 19.41 -35.79 -23.17
N PRO A 55 19.54 -34.55 -23.68
CA PRO A 55 19.38 -33.37 -22.84
C PRO A 55 18.02 -33.49 -22.15
N ARG A 56 18.02 -33.87 -20.86
CA ARG A 56 16.80 -33.93 -20.07
C ARG A 56 16.15 -32.57 -20.23
N ASN A 57 14.90 -32.55 -20.73
CA ASN A 57 14.05 -31.38 -20.66
C ASN A 57 14.20 -30.81 -19.25
N HIS A 58 14.45 -29.49 -19.18
CA HIS A 58 14.88 -28.72 -18.01
C HIS A 58 14.59 -29.36 -16.64
N PRO A 59 15.51 -29.28 -15.66
CA PRO A 59 15.26 -29.78 -14.33
C PRO A 59 13.89 -29.26 -13.85
N ASN A 60 12.94 -30.19 -13.66
CA ASN A 60 11.65 -29.88 -13.07
C ASN A 60 11.88 -29.28 -11.68
N ASN A 61 10.93 -28.45 -11.23
CA ASN A 61 11.02 -27.63 -10.03
C ASN A 61 11.27 -28.36 -8.70
N ASP A 62 11.28 -29.70 -8.71
CA ASP A 62 11.51 -30.55 -7.55
C ASP A 62 13.02 -30.75 -7.32
N MET A 63 13.72 -29.64 -7.15
CA MET A 63 15.15 -29.64 -6.83
C MET A 63 15.30 -30.01 -5.34
N GLU A 64 15.48 -31.30 -5.06
CA GLU A 64 15.75 -31.82 -3.71
C GLU A 64 16.96 -31.12 -3.06
N THR A 65 16.95 -31.07 -1.73
CA THR A 65 17.94 -30.36 -0.90
C THR A 65 19.40 -30.75 -1.18
N ASP A 66 19.63 -31.96 -1.67
CA ASP A 66 20.96 -32.50 -1.95
C ASP A 66 21.64 -31.83 -3.17
N ASP A 67 20.89 -31.15 -4.06
CA ASP A 67 21.46 -30.48 -5.24
C ASP A 67 21.96 -29.05 -4.95
N VAL A 68 21.55 -28.43 -3.84
CA VAL A 68 21.92 -27.03 -3.54
C VAL A 68 23.43 -26.87 -3.35
N HIS A 69 24.07 -27.83 -2.69
CA HIS A 69 25.53 -27.80 -2.48
C HIS A 69 26.30 -28.02 -3.78
N ALA A 70 25.83 -28.93 -4.65
CA ALA A 70 26.43 -29.18 -5.95
C ALA A 70 26.33 -27.95 -6.86
N ILE A 71 25.18 -27.26 -6.86
CA ILE A 71 24.99 -26.00 -7.57
C ILE A 71 25.90 -24.92 -6.99
N GLN A 72 25.96 -24.77 -5.67
CA GLN A 72 26.84 -23.79 -5.04
C GLN A 72 28.31 -23.99 -5.43
N GLN A 73 28.82 -25.23 -5.34
CA GLN A 73 30.19 -25.56 -5.75
C GLN A 73 30.45 -25.19 -7.20
N ARG A 74 29.53 -25.53 -8.11
CA ARG A 74 29.65 -25.22 -9.54
C ARG A 74 29.63 -23.72 -9.82
N LEU A 75 28.68 -22.99 -9.23
CA LEU A 75 28.54 -21.55 -9.41
C LEU A 75 29.77 -20.77 -8.92
N THR A 76 30.47 -21.27 -7.90
CA THR A 76 31.71 -20.64 -7.41
C THR A 76 32.93 -20.85 -8.32
N HIS A 77 32.86 -21.75 -9.30
CA HIS A 77 33.99 -22.02 -10.18
C HIS A 77 34.26 -20.82 -11.10
N LYS A 78 35.51 -20.37 -11.19
CA LYS A 78 35.90 -19.16 -11.96
C LYS A 78 35.49 -19.21 -13.43
N GLN A 79 35.41 -20.41 -14.00
CA GLN A 79 34.99 -20.62 -15.39
C GLN A 79 33.51 -20.30 -15.63
N MET A 80 32.70 -20.23 -14.57
CA MET A 80 31.28 -19.89 -14.64
C MET A 80 31.02 -18.40 -14.42
N TRP A 81 32.06 -17.60 -14.16
CA TRP A 81 31.92 -16.16 -14.00
C TRP A 81 31.80 -15.49 -15.38
N ILE A 82 30.77 -14.65 -15.53
CA ILE A 82 30.44 -14.06 -16.83
C ILE A 82 30.84 -12.58 -16.85
N SER A 83 31.51 -12.13 -17.91
CA SER A 83 31.98 -10.75 -18.01
C SER A 83 30.82 -9.80 -18.33
N LEU A 84 30.85 -8.58 -17.76
CA LEU A 84 29.84 -7.56 -18.04
C LEU A 84 29.71 -7.27 -19.55
N GLN A 85 30.85 -7.20 -20.25
CA GLN A 85 30.92 -7.00 -21.70
C GLN A 85 30.14 -8.07 -22.48
N SER A 86 30.21 -9.34 -22.06
CA SER A 86 29.47 -10.43 -22.71
C SER A 86 27.98 -10.46 -22.37
N LEU A 87 27.59 -9.91 -21.22
CA LEU A 87 26.21 -9.86 -20.75
C LEU A 87 25.39 -8.78 -21.47
N ILE A 88 25.97 -7.59 -21.67
CA ILE A 88 25.24 -6.40 -22.18
C ILE A 88 24.46 -6.70 -23.47
N PRO A 89 25.06 -7.28 -24.54
CA PRO A 89 24.33 -7.56 -25.78
C PRO A 89 23.18 -8.56 -25.60
N LYS A 90 23.36 -9.56 -24.72
CA LYS A 90 22.34 -10.58 -24.46
C LYS A 90 21.18 -10.01 -23.64
N ILE A 91 21.49 -9.16 -22.65
CA ILE A 91 20.48 -8.42 -21.90
C ILE A 91 19.69 -7.54 -22.87
N ASP A 92 20.35 -6.78 -23.74
CA ASP A 92 19.67 -5.95 -24.73
C ASP A 92 18.80 -6.78 -25.68
N ASN A 93 19.29 -7.89 -26.22
CA ASN A 93 18.51 -8.77 -27.09
C ASN A 93 17.25 -9.29 -26.41
N LEU A 94 17.34 -9.63 -25.11
CA LEU A 94 16.19 -10.06 -24.32
C LEU A 94 15.20 -8.91 -24.04
N LEU A 95 15.70 -7.66 -23.97
CA LEU A 95 14.91 -6.44 -23.72
C LEU A 95 14.38 -5.77 -25.01
N MET A 96 14.98 -6.04 -26.17
CA MET A 96 14.71 -5.36 -27.46
C MET A 96 13.23 -5.33 -27.89
N PRO A 97 12.35 -6.30 -27.55
CA PRO A 97 10.94 -6.18 -27.89
C PRO A 97 10.21 -5.04 -27.15
N ALA A 98 10.78 -4.44 -26.09
CA ALA A 98 9.99 -3.72 -25.09
C ALA A 98 10.66 -2.57 -24.32
N CYS A 99 11.98 -2.42 -24.37
CA CYS A 99 12.68 -1.38 -23.62
C CYS A 99 13.24 -0.29 -24.56
N PRO A 100 12.86 0.99 -24.41
CA PRO A 100 13.44 2.08 -25.21
C PRO A 100 14.90 2.38 -24.83
N GLY A 101 15.35 1.99 -23.64
CA GLY A 101 16.75 2.11 -23.21
C GLY A 101 17.55 0.87 -23.61
N ARG A 102 18.55 1.06 -24.48
CA ARG A 102 19.58 0.05 -24.78
C ARG A 102 20.74 0.25 -23.80
N LEU A 103 21.23 -0.82 -23.18
CA LEU A 103 22.48 -0.78 -22.43
C LEU A 103 23.67 -0.58 -23.38
N THR A 104 23.60 -1.19 -24.57
CA THR A 104 24.63 -1.07 -25.60
C THR A 104 24.76 0.38 -26.02
N ARG A 105 25.96 0.92 -25.85
CA ARG A 105 26.34 2.20 -26.43
C ARG A 105 26.80 1.97 -27.86
N ARG A 106 26.17 2.69 -28.80
CA ARG A 106 26.61 2.67 -30.20
C ARG A 106 28.05 3.16 -30.23
N ASP A 107 28.87 2.53 -31.07
CA ASP A 107 30.26 2.91 -31.34
C ASP A 107 31.28 2.57 -30.23
N CYS A 108 30.98 1.60 -29.34
CA CYS A 108 31.93 1.06 -28.37
C CYS A 108 32.17 -0.46 -28.57
N ASP A 109 33.43 -0.87 -28.74
CA ASP A 109 33.83 -2.28 -28.92
C ASP A 109 33.49 -3.18 -27.71
N ASP A 110 33.32 -2.57 -26.54
CA ASP A 110 32.94 -3.24 -25.30
C ASP A 110 31.44 -3.10 -24.97
N HIS A 111 30.64 -2.61 -25.91
CA HIS A 111 29.22 -2.33 -25.75
C HIS A 111 28.90 -1.34 -24.61
N GLY A 112 29.88 -0.53 -24.18
CA GLY A 112 29.75 0.40 -23.06
C GLY A 112 30.06 -0.22 -21.70
N ALA A 113 30.65 -1.42 -21.64
CA ALA A 113 31.00 -2.06 -20.37
C ALA A 113 31.95 -1.21 -19.51
N SER A 114 32.97 -0.59 -20.10
CA SER A 114 33.90 0.34 -19.44
C SER A 114 33.16 1.54 -18.86
N TYR A 115 32.20 2.09 -19.61
CA TYR A 115 31.34 3.17 -19.14
C TYR A 115 30.52 2.75 -17.91
N TYR A 116 30.02 1.52 -17.83
CA TYR A 116 29.28 1.06 -16.65
C TYR A 116 30.20 0.65 -15.48
N ALA A 117 31.44 0.27 -15.77
CA ALA A 117 32.42 -0.09 -14.75
C ALA A 117 32.98 1.12 -13.97
N THR A 118 32.93 2.33 -14.53
CA THR A 118 33.38 3.54 -13.85
C THR A 118 32.47 3.90 -12.67
N SER A 119 33.08 4.13 -11.49
CA SER A 119 32.37 4.49 -10.25
C SER A 119 31.59 5.82 -10.34
N SER A 120 31.94 6.68 -11.30
CA SER A 120 31.25 7.94 -11.59
C SER A 120 29.93 7.75 -12.35
N THR A 121 29.70 6.58 -12.93
CA THR A 121 28.53 6.34 -13.78
C THR A 121 27.28 6.15 -12.95
N ARG A 122 26.40 7.16 -12.99
CA ARG A 122 25.08 7.15 -12.33
C ARG A 122 23.94 6.70 -13.25
N SER A 123 24.20 5.83 -14.23
CA SER A 123 23.11 5.37 -15.10
C SER A 123 22.08 4.59 -14.26
N ALA A 124 20.81 4.97 -14.38
CA ALA A 124 19.74 4.39 -13.59
C ALA A 124 19.59 2.89 -13.86
N GLU A 125 19.92 2.48 -15.09
CA GLU A 125 19.93 1.11 -15.59
C GLU A 125 20.98 0.25 -14.90
N PHE A 126 22.23 0.74 -14.81
CA PHE A 126 23.30 -0.01 -14.15
C PHE A 126 23.12 -0.07 -12.64
N LEU A 127 22.55 0.98 -12.04
CA LEU A 127 22.16 0.95 -10.63
C LEU A 127 21.14 -0.16 -10.34
N GLN A 128 20.35 -0.64 -11.32
CA GLN A 128 19.50 -1.82 -11.12
C GLN A 128 20.31 -3.12 -11.05
N ILE A 129 21.36 -3.27 -11.87
CA ILE A 129 22.26 -4.43 -11.81
C ILE A 129 23.05 -4.40 -10.49
N ALA A 130 23.58 -3.25 -10.10
CA ALA A 130 24.31 -3.09 -8.84
C ALA A 130 23.45 -3.40 -7.60
N LYS A 131 22.12 -3.21 -7.66
CA LYS A 131 21.21 -3.63 -6.58
C LYS A 131 21.19 -5.14 -6.37
N LEU A 132 21.50 -5.95 -7.39
CA LEU A 132 21.59 -7.41 -7.26
C LEU A 132 22.81 -7.84 -6.43
N GLU A 133 23.82 -6.98 -6.31
CA GLU A 133 25.02 -7.20 -5.48
C GLU A 133 24.77 -6.87 -4.00
N THR A 134 23.71 -6.13 -3.70
CA THR A 134 23.41 -5.74 -2.32
C THR A 134 22.82 -6.95 -1.57
N PRO A 135 23.40 -7.36 -0.43
CA PRO A 135 22.83 -8.41 0.43
C PRO A 135 21.38 -8.07 0.80
N LEU A 136 20.49 -9.07 0.74
CA LEU A 136 19.05 -8.87 0.99
C LEU A 136 18.73 -8.34 2.40
N THR A 137 19.67 -8.39 3.35
CA THR A 137 19.51 -7.91 4.73
C THR A 137 19.12 -6.43 4.88
N ARG A 138 19.10 -5.65 3.78
CA ARG A 138 18.68 -4.23 3.75
C ARG A 138 17.37 -3.94 3.03
N LEU A 139 16.75 -4.93 2.38
CA LEU A 139 15.50 -4.77 1.62
C LEU A 139 14.46 -5.73 2.22
N ASN A 140 13.20 -5.31 2.36
CA ASN A 140 12.07 -6.00 3.00
C ASN A 140 11.67 -7.38 2.39
N ASP A 141 12.58 -8.10 1.74
CA ASP A 141 12.37 -9.43 1.16
C ASP A 141 12.39 -10.52 2.28
N ILE A 142 11.54 -10.36 3.31
CA ILE A 142 11.34 -11.29 4.45
C ILE A 142 10.75 -12.65 3.99
N TYR A 143 10.25 -12.72 2.75
CA TYR A 143 9.38 -13.80 2.30
C TYR A 143 10.08 -15.14 1.98
N ILE A 144 11.40 -15.16 1.79
CA ILE A 144 12.15 -16.41 1.51
C ILE A 144 12.78 -16.99 2.79
N GLU A 145 12.93 -16.20 3.86
CA GLU A 145 13.68 -16.61 5.06
C GLU A 145 12.88 -17.46 6.05
N GLN A 146 11.55 -17.55 5.93
CA GLN A 146 10.72 -18.22 6.94
C GLN A 146 10.82 -19.75 6.98
N GLN A 147 11.50 -20.40 6.03
CA GLN A 147 11.62 -21.88 6.03
C GLN A 147 13.02 -22.42 6.37
N GLN A 148 14.09 -21.61 6.39
CA GLN A 148 15.41 -22.03 6.89
C GLN A 148 16.19 -20.86 7.53
N PRO A 149 16.27 -20.78 8.88
CA PRO A 149 16.79 -19.61 9.60
C PRO A 149 18.30 -19.34 9.52
N SER A 150 19.09 -20.08 8.75
CA SER A 150 20.55 -20.17 9.01
C SER A 150 21.52 -19.76 7.90
N SER A 151 21.12 -19.32 6.69
CA SER A 151 22.17 -19.07 5.66
C SER A 151 21.97 -18.04 4.54
N CYS A 152 20.82 -17.39 4.33
CA CYS A 152 20.57 -16.78 3.01
C CYS A 152 20.31 -15.26 2.95
N GLY A 153 20.96 -14.47 3.80
CA GLY A 153 21.09 -13.01 3.61
C GLY A 153 22.04 -12.58 2.48
N GLY A 154 22.25 -13.43 1.46
CA GLY A 154 23.23 -13.23 0.38
C GLY A 154 22.78 -12.24 -0.70
N SER A 155 23.74 -11.73 -1.47
CA SER A 155 23.44 -11.01 -2.72
C SER A 155 22.97 -11.99 -3.80
N ARG A 156 22.24 -11.52 -4.83
CA ARG A 156 21.83 -12.38 -5.96
C ARG A 156 23.01 -12.65 -6.91
N ILE A 157 23.91 -11.68 -7.06
CA ILE A 157 25.17 -11.82 -7.80
C ILE A 157 26.34 -11.34 -6.93
N LYS A 158 27.55 -11.83 -7.18
CA LYS A 158 28.79 -11.27 -6.63
C LYS A 158 29.64 -10.70 -7.77
N ARG A 159 30.24 -9.54 -7.51
CA ARG A 159 31.13 -8.84 -8.43
C ARG A 159 32.57 -9.27 -8.19
N HIS A 160 33.28 -9.61 -9.27
CA HIS A 160 34.69 -9.97 -9.29
C HIS A 160 35.45 -9.11 -10.29
N THR A 161 36.74 -8.90 -10.05
CA THR A 161 37.63 -8.21 -10.99
C THR A 161 38.81 -9.12 -11.31
N GLN A 162 39.00 -9.45 -12.58
CA GLN A 162 40.11 -10.28 -13.04
C GLN A 162 40.72 -9.68 -14.30
N LYS A 163 42.03 -9.41 -14.28
CA LYS A 163 42.76 -8.80 -15.41
C LYS A 163 42.09 -7.49 -15.92
N GLY A 164 41.57 -6.68 -15.00
CA GLY A 164 40.86 -5.44 -15.34
C GLY A 164 39.44 -5.61 -15.88
N GLN A 165 38.97 -6.84 -16.10
CA GLN A 165 37.60 -7.13 -16.52
C GLN A 165 36.68 -7.34 -15.32
N LEU A 166 35.48 -6.79 -15.42
CA LEU A 166 34.41 -6.98 -14.44
C LEU A 166 33.64 -8.27 -14.76
N LEU A 167 33.61 -9.19 -13.79
CA LEU A 167 32.99 -10.50 -13.89
C LEU A 167 31.90 -10.63 -12.83
N TYR A 168 30.84 -11.38 -13.14
CA TYR A 168 29.76 -11.66 -12.21
C TYR A 168 29.63 -13.15 -11.94
N GLU A 169 29.57 -13.51 -10.66
CA GLU A 169 29.20 -14.82 -10.15
C GLU A 169 27.71 -14.81 -9.81
N LEU A 170 26.93 -15.72 -10.39
CA LEU A 170 25.56 -15.95 -9.98
C LEU A 170 25.57 -16.76 -8.67
N THR A 171 24.95 -16.25 -7.62
CA THR A 171 24.84 -17.00 -6.35
C THR A 171 23.70 -18.03 -6.43
N VAL A 172 23.61 -18.95 -5.46
CA VAL A 172 22.43 -19.84 -5.34
C VAL A 172 21.12 -19.07 -5.25
N LEU A 173 21.09 -17.94 -4.53
CA LEU A 173 19.90 -17.10 -4.44
C LEU A 173 19.55 -16.47 -5.80
N GLY A 174 20.58 -16.00 -6.53
CA GLY A 174 20.42 -15.49 -7.90
C GLY A 174 19.94 -16.56 -8.86
N TYR A 175 20.47 -17.78 -8.77
CA TYR A 175 20.07 -18.93 -9.56
C TYR A 175 18.59 -19.27 -9.36
N LYS A 176 18.16 -19.45 -8.10
CA LYS A 176 16.75 -19.69 -7.77
C LYS A 176 15.84 -18.57 -8.28
N SER A 177 16.27 -17.31 -8.11
CA SER A 177 15.54 -16.14 -8.63
C SER A 177 15.41 -16.19 -10.15
N ALA A 178 16.49 -16.50 -10.87
CA ALA A 178 16.52 -16.59 -12.33
C ALA A 178 15.61 -17.72 -12.86
N CYS A 179 15.66 -18.91 -12.24
CA CYS A 179 14.77 -20.03 -12.56
C CYS A 179 13.31 -19.63 -12.39
N HIS A 180 12.99 -18.98 -11.27
CA HIS A 180 11.65 -18.51 -10.99
C HIS A 180 11.18 -17.47 -12.03
N ILE A 181 12.01 -16.48 -12.33
CA ILE A 181 11.72 -15.46 -13.36
C ILE A 181 11.46 -16.13 -14.72
N ARG A 182 12.27 -17.12 -15.12
CA ARG A 182 12.14 -17.86 -16.38
C ARG A 182 10.80 -18.60 -16.48
N GLN A 183 10.27 -19.08 -15.36
CA GLN A 183 9.01 -19.84 -15.30
C GLN A 183 7.74 -18.99 -15.17
N ARG A 184 7.86 -17.67 -14.96
CA ARG A 184 6.68 -16.79 -14.90
C ARG A 184 5.86 -16.91 -16.19
N GLN A 185 4.57 -17.15 -16.03
CA GLN A 185 3.61 -17.32 -17.13
C GLN A 185 2.92 -16.00 -17.53
N PHE A 186 2.95 -14.99 -16.67
CA PHE A 186 2.42 -13.68 -17.01
C PHE A 186 3.31 -13.02 -18.06
N PRO A 187 2.74 -12.41 -19.13
CA PRO A 187 3.47 -11.40 -19.87
C PRO A 187 3.77 -10.28 -18.88
N SER A 188 5.05 -10.07 -18.55
CA SER A 188 5.45 -8.83 -17.88
C SER A 188 4.99 -7.66 -18.76
N PRO A 189 4.73 -6.47 -18.24
CA PRO A 189 4.22 -5.39 -19.08
C PRO A 189 5.35 -4.86 -20.00
N PRO A 190 5.03 -4.32 -21.20
CA PRO A 190 6.03 -3.81 -22.13
C PRO A 190 6.82 -2.62 -21.60
N GLY A 191 7.92 -2.84 -20.86
CA GLY A 191 8.84 -1.80 -20.39
C GLY A 191 9.31 -1.97 -18.94
N HIS A 192 9.75 -0.88 -18.31
CA HIS A 192 10.21 -0.79 -16.91
C HIS A 192 9.09 -1.02 -15.85
N TYR A 193 8.01 -1.70 -16.21
CA TYR A 193 6.79 -1.75 -15.42
C TYR A 193 6.86 -2.84 -14.36
N ARG A 194 6.53 -2.43 -13.14
CA ARG A 194 6.69 -3.23 -11.92
C ARG A 194 5.46 -4.11 -11.73
N CYS A 195 5.65 -5.42 -11.69
CA CYS A 195 4.69 -6.31 -11.04
C CYS A 195 5.01 -6.38 -9.54
N SER A 196 4.00 -6.66 -8.71
CA SER A 196 4.23 -6.98 -7.30
C SER A 196 5.23 -8.13 -7.21
N ARG A 197 6.12 -8.06 -6.21
CA ARG A 197 7.09 -9.15 -5.98
C ARG A 197 6.44 -10.44 -5.45
N ILE A 198 5.16 -10.36 -5.10
CA ILE A 198 4.34 -11.47 -4.62
C ILE A 198 4.08 -12.39 -5.80
N THR A 199 4.71 -13.55 -5.77
CA THR A 199 4.59 -14.56 -6.81
C THR A 199 3.30 -15.34 -6.56
N MET A 200 2.33 -15.24 -7.48
CA MET A 200 1.11 -16.06 -7.39
C MET A 200 1.39 -17.58 -7.51
N ASN A 201 2.61 -17.95 -7.91
CA ASN A 201 3.03 -19.33 -8.20
C ASN A 201 3.43 -20.17 -6.97
N HIS A 202 3.32 -19.67 -5.74
CA HIS A 202 3.57 -20.49 -4.53
C HIS A 202 2.33 -21.24 -4.04
N TYR A 203 1.45 -21.65 -4.96
CA TYR A 203 0.47 -22.67 -4.62
C TYR A 203 1.10 -24.05 -4.84
N PRO A 204 1.17 -24.92 -3.82
CA PRO A 204 1.52 -26.32 -4.05
C PRO A 204 0.50 -26.88 -5.05
N GLN A 205 0.97 -27.15 -6.26
CA GLN A 205 0.26 -28.02 -7.17
C GLN A 205 0.31 -29.40 -6.51
N HIS A 206 -0.82 -29.89 -6.01
CA HIS A 206 -0.93 -31.20 -5.36
C HIS A 206 -0.09 -31.36 -4.08
N THR A 207 -0.55 -30.80 -2.97
CA THR A 207 -0.32 -31.47 -1.67
C THR A 207 -1.60 -32.20 -1.29
N ASP A 208 -1.48 -33.50 -1.07
CA ASP A 208 -2.58 -34.41 -0.74
C ASP A 208 -3.52 -33.81 0.33
N ALA A 209 -4.83 -34.00 0.12
CA ALA A 209 -5.95 -33.30 0.75
C ALA A 209 -6.10 -33.46 2.29
N ALA A 210 -5.12 -33.99 3.00
CA ALA A 210 -5.28 -34.43 4.39
C ALA A 210 -4.73 -33.46 5.46
N THR A 211 -3.98 -32.41 5.10
CA THR A 211 -3.41 -31.51 6.12
C THR A 211 -3.83 -30.06 5.88
N PRO A 212 -4.71 -29.46 6.71
CA PRO A 212 -4.99 -28.03 6.62
C PRO A 212 -3.70 -27.25 6.95
N PRO A 213 -3.23 -26.35 6.07
CA PRO A 213 -2.06 -25.54 6.35
C PRO A 213 -2.38 -24.62 7.54
N SER A 214 -1.65 -24.77 8.64
CA SER A 214 -1.84 -23.99 9.88
C SER A 214 -1.39 -22.54 9.78
N HIS A 215 -0.92 -22.10 8.61
CA HIS A 215 -0.58 -20.72 8.31
C HIS A 215 -1.32 -20.26 7.07
N ILE A 216 -2.33 -19.39 7.26
CA ILE A 216 -2.93 -18.58 6.18
C ILE A 216 -1.79 -17.87 5.48
N THR A 217 -1.43 -18.34 4.29
CA THR A 217 -0.43 -17.64 3.48
C THR A 217 -1.05 -16.32 3.02
N HIS A 218 -0.31 -15.21 3.03
CA HIS A 218 -0.86 -13.88 2.70
C HIS A 218 -1.54 -13.80 1.31
N ASN A 219 -1.32 -14.80 0.44
CA ASN A 219 -1.96 -14.94 -0.86
C ASN A 219 -3.46 -15.35 -0.77
N GLU A 220 -3.87 -15.96 0.35
CA GLU A 220 -5.28 -16.29 0.60
C GLU A 220 -6.13 -15.05 0.88
N LYS A 221 -5.52 -14.03 1.50
CA LYS A 221 -6.21 -12.79 1.87
C LYS A 221 -6.97 -12.23 0.66
N TYR A 222 -6.28 -12.04 -0.46
CA TYR A 222 -6.88 -11.44 -1.65
C TYR A 222 -7.46 -12.47 -2.64
N ASN A 223 -7.61 -13.75 -2.26
CA ASN A 223 -8.17 -14.82 -3.11
C ASN A 223 -7.65 -14.81 -4.57
N ARG A 224 -6.34 -14.59 -4.76
CA ARG A 224 -5.70 -14.49 -6.09
C ARG A 224 -6.19 -13.32 -6.98
N ILE A 225 -6.83 -12.31 -6.40
CA ILE A 225 -7.12 -11.06 -7.12
C ILE A 225 -5.80 -10.30 -7.34
N CYS A 226 -5.60 -9.84 -8.58
CA CYS A 226 -4.48 -9.00 -8.98
C CYS A 226 -4.99 -7.60 -9.39
N LEU A 227 -4.40 -6.55 -8.82
CA LEU A 227 -4.69 -5.16 -9.16
C LEU A 227 -3.91 -4.74 -10.42
N GLY A 228 -4.60 -4.39 -11.50
CA GLY A 228 -4.00 -3.71 -12.65
C GLY A 228 -3.96 -2.20 -12.40
N ILE A 229 -2.81 -1.58 -12.62
CA ILE A 229 -2.57 -0.13 -12.43
C ILE A 229 -2.18 0.48 -13.77
N ASP A 230 -2.78 1.59 -14.16
CA ASP A 230 -2.35 2.30 -15.37
C ASP A 230 -0.93 2.85 -15.21
N ARG A 231 -0.13 2.76 -16.27
CA ARG A 231 1.25 3.20 -16.28
C ARG A 231 1.43 4.72 -16.23
N MET A 232 0.41 5.47 -16.61
CA MET A 232 0.42 6.94 -16.54
C MET A 232 0.07 7.43 -15.14
N GLU A 233 -0.32 6.52 -14.26
CA GLU A 233 -0.70 6.82 -12.90
C GLU A 233 0.49 7.40 -12.11
N GLY A 234 0.20 8.40 -11.27
CA GLY A 234 1.25 9.13 -10.54
C GLY A 234 1.87 10.30 -11.31
N GLY A 235 1.23 10.75 -12.38
CA GLY A 235 1.44 12.06 -12.99
C GLY A 235 2.78 12.16 -13.73
N GLY A 236 2.71 12.07 -15.07
CA GLY A 236 3.82 12.22 -16.02
C GLY A 236 5.18 12.66 -15.44
N GLY A 237 5.37 13.97 -15.22
CA GLY A 237 6.66 14.56 -14.81
C GLY A 237 7.13 14.23 -13.39
N THR A 238 6.23 13.97 -12.44
CA THR A 238 6.57 13.72 -11.03
C THR A 238 6.92 12.26 -10.75
N LYS A 239 6.58 11.33 -11.65
CA LYS A 239 6.97 9.91 -11.64
C LYS A 239 6.77 9.21 -10.27
N VAL A 240 5.67 9.45 -9.56
CA VAL A 240 5.44 8.90 -8.21
C VAL A 240 4.86 7.48 -8.19
N LEU A 241 4.63 6.88 -9.37
CA LEU A 241 4.12 5.51 -9.51
C LEU A 241 4.94 4.49 -8.72
N HIS A 242 6.26 4.66 -8.67
CA HIS A 242 7.13 3.76 -7.93
C HIS A 242 6.88 3.79 -6.41
N GLU A 243 6.49 4.95 -5.86
CA GLU A 243 6.12 5.11 -4.45
C GLU A 243 4.80 4.40 -4.15
N MET A 244 3.82 4.53 -5.05
CA MET A 244 2.51 3.87 -4.96
C MET A 244 2.69 2.36 -4.94
N CYS A 245 3.46 1.84 -5.91
CA CYS A 245 3.85 0.44 -5.98
C CYS A 245 4.61 -0.03 -4.74
N ASN A 246 5.52 0.79 -4.17
CA ASN A 246 6.19 0.45 -2.91
C ASN A 246 5.19 0.25 -1.76
N LYS A 247 4.18 1.12 -1.67
CA LYS A 247 3.14 1.02 -0.64
C LYS A 247 2.28 -0.23 -0.85
N LEU A 248 1.92 -0.56 -2.09
CA LEU A 248 1.18 -1.80 -2.39
C LEU A 248 2.00 -3.05 -2.07
N ASP A 249 3.31 -3.05 -2.36
CA ASP A 249 4.22 -4.12 -1.95
C ASP A 249 4.28 -4.26 -0.41
N MET A 250 4.30 -3.14 0.33
CA MET A 250 4.26 -3.15 1.80
C MET A 250 2.94 -3.72 2.35
N ILE A 251 1.81 -3.43 1.69
CA ILE A 251 0.47 -3.94 2.05
C ILE A 251 0.23 -5.35 1.48
N GLN A 252 1.20 -5.88 0.75
CA GLN A 252 1.17 -7.19 0.13
C GLN A 252 0.02 -7.39 -0.86
N VAL A 253 -0.39 -6.34 -1.58
CA VAL A 253 -1.40 -6.46 -2.64
C VAL A 253 -0.72 -6.99 -3.91
N PRO A 254 -1.21 -8.08 -4.53
CA PRO A 254 -0.73 -8.49 -5.84
C PRO A 254 -1.15 -7.45 -6.89
N TYR A 255 -0.22 -6.97 -7.71
CA TYR A 255 -0.52 -5.97 -8.73
C TYR A 255 0.39 -6.10 -9.96
N PHE A 256 -0.03 -5.51 -11.07
CA PHE A 256 0.83 -5.20 -12.21
C PHE A 256 0.56 -3.78 -12.72
N VAL A 257 1.55 -3.20 -13.39
CA VAL A 257 1.43 -1.89 -14.02
C VAL A 257 1.35 -2.08 -15.53
N GLY A 258 0.29 -1.62 -16.20
CA GLY A 258 0.10 -1.79 -17.64
C GLY A 258 -0.48 -0.55 -18.31
N SER A 259 -0.71 -0.61 -19.62
CA SER A 259 -1.48 0.43 -20.30
C SER A 259 -2.96 0.06 -20.22
N LEU A 260 -3.73 0.86 -19.49
CA LEU A 260 -5.17 0.71 -19.38
C LEU A 260 -5.87 1.67 -20.36
N SER A 261 -6.94 1.21 -21.00
CA SER A 261 -7.72 2.00 -21.96
C SER A 261 -8.89 2.71 -21.28
N ILE A 262 -9.37 2.16 -20.17
CA ILE A 262 -10.49 2.67 -19.37
C ILE A 262 -10.12 2.51 -17.89
N GLY A 263 -10.27 3.59 -17.12
CA GLY A 263 -9.90 3.65 -15.72
C GLY A 263 -8.40 3.69 -15.48
N ASP A 264 -8.04 4.02 -14.25
CA ASP A 264 -6.66 4.05 -13.75
C ASP A 264 -6.33 2.74 -13.01
N TYR A 265 -7.35 2.04 -12.51
CA TYR A 265 -7.19 0.73 -11.89
C TYR A 265 -8.30 -0.24 -12.28
N VAL A 266 -7.93 -1.50 -12.41
CA VAL A 266 -8.81 -2.64 -12.69
C VAL A 266 -8.40 -3.84 -11.86
N PHE A 267 -9.23 -4.88 -11.78
CA PHE A 267 -8.92 -6.08 -11.01
C PHE A 267 -9.01 -7.32 -11.89
N PHE A 268 -8.19 -8.33 -11.60
CA PHE A 268 -8.12 -9.58 -12.33
C PHE A 268 -8.27 -10.75 -11.39
N THR A 269 -8.97 -11.79 -11.83
CA THR A 269 -9.11 -13.06 -11.12
C THR A 269 -8.70 -14.20 -12.06
N PRO A 270 -8.11 -15.30 -11.57
CA PRO A 270 -7.97 -16.50 -12.37
C PRO A 270 -9.37 -17.00 -12.82
N ALA A 271 -9.46 -17.52 -14.03
CA ALA A 271 -10.65 -18.22 -14.52
C ALA A 271 -10.93 -19.45 -13.64
N ARG A 272 -12.19 -19.70 -13.30
CA ARG A 272 -12.60 -20.94 -12.63
C ARG A 272 -12.61 -22.06 -13.68
N HIS A 273 -11.96 -23.17 -13.37
CA HIS A 273 -11.98 -24.34 -14.26
C HIS A 273 -13.36 -25.01 -14.34
N ASP A 274 -14.22 -24.79 -13.34
CA ASP A 274 -15.50 -25.48 -13.21
C ASP A 274 -16.57 -24.96 -14.18
N ASP A 275 -16.37 -23.81 -14.83
CA ASP A 275 -17.37 -23.20 -15.72
C ASP A 275 -17.33 -23.77 -17.15
N ASP A 276 -16.33 -24.59 -17.50
CA ASP A 276 -16.21 -25.19 -18.84
C ASP A 276 -15.97 -26.70 -18.76
N GLU A 277 -17.01 -27.44 -18.35
CA GLU A 277 -17.06 -28.91 -18.39
C GLU A 277 -16.85 -29.48 -19.81
N SER A 278 -16.85 -28.64 -20.85
CA SER A 278 -16.88 -29.08 -22.26
C SER A 278 -15.50 -29.20 -22.92
N THR A 279 -14.44 -28.59 -22.37
CA THR A 279 -13.12 -28.61 -23.01
C THR A 279 -12.13 -29.52 -22.28
N SER A 280 -12.10 -30.79 -22.67
CA SER A 280 -11.23 -31.85 -22.13
C SER A 280 -9.72 -31.70 -22.45
N ARG A 281 -9.21 -30.48 -22.66
CA ARG A 281 -7.79 -30.23 -22.90
C ARG A 281 -7.18 -29.47 -21.71
N PRO A 282 -6.16 -30.05 -21.04
CA PRO A 282 -5.41 -29.35 -20.03
C PRO A 282 -4.61 -28.21 -20.68
N SER A 283 -5.13 -26.98 -20.58
CA SER A 283 -4.36 -25.80 -20.93
C SER A 283 -3.30 -25.61 -19.84
N THR A 284 -2.05 -25.41 -20.25
CA THR A 284 -0.90 -25.33 -19.35
C THR A 284 -0.73 -23.95 -18.71
N GLY A 285 -1.72 -23.06 -18.84
CA GLY A 285 -1.67 -21.68 -18.37
C GLY A 285 -2.96 -21.26 -17.65
N ILE A 286 -2.81 -20.60 -16.51
CA ILE A 286 -3.92 -19.97 -15.80
C ILE A 286 -4.34 -18.73 -16.60
N GLU A 287 -5.53 -18.75 -17.17
CA GLU A 287 -6.13 -17.57 -17.81
C GLU A 287 -6.64 -16.60 -16.73
N TYR A 288 -6.35 -15.30 -16.88
CA TYR A 288 -6.86 -14.25 -16.00
C TYR A 288 -7.99 -13.49 -16.67
N ARG A 289 -9.09 -13.33 -15.95
CA ARG A 289 -10.28 -12.59 -16.38
C ARG A 289 -10.38 -11.28 -15.62
N LEU A 290 -10.83 -10.26 -16.33
CA LEU A 290 -11.07 -8.92 -15.85
C LEU A 290 -12.33 -8.93 -14.97
N CYS A 291 -12.16 -8.56 -13.72
CA CYS A 291 -13.27 -8.33 -12.82
C CYS A 291 -14.02 -7.08 -13.29
N PRO A 292 -15.36 -7.07 -13.23
CA PRO A 292 -16.17 -5.98 -13.76
C PRO A 292 -16.22 -4.75 -12.83
N ILE A 293 -15.06 -4.29 -12.38
CA ILE A 293 -14.87 -3.11 -11.54
C ILE A 293 -13.88 -2.20 -12.23
N LEU A 294 -14.29 -0.95 -12.44
CA LEU A 294 -13.46 0.09 -13.03
C LEU A 294 -13.26 1.20 -11.99
N VAL A 295 -12.01 1.62 -11.79
CA VAL A 295 -11.67 2.68 -10.83
C VAL A 295 -10.96 3.80 -11.57
N GLU A 296 -11.46 5.03 -11.45
CA GLU A 296 -10.75 6.25 -11.85
C GLU A 296 -10.29 6.99 -10.58
N ARG A 297 -9.01 7.35 -10.50
CA ARG A 297 -8.48 8.17 -9.42
C ARG A 297 -8.20 9.56 -9.93
N LYS A 298 -8.51 10.55 -9.11
CA LYS A 298 -8.26 11.94 -9.46
C LYS A 298 -7.91 12.80 -8.27
N SER A 299 -6.87 13.61 -8.38
CA SER A 299 -6.62 14.64 -7.38
C SER A 299 -7.74 15.69 -7.44
N ILE A 300 -8.04 16.36 -6.33
CA ILE A 300 -9.01 17.47 -6.29
C ILE A 300 -8.64 18.54 -7.33
N GLU A 301 -7.35 18.82 -7.51
CA GLU A 301 -6.85 19.73 -8.55
C GLU A 301 -7.20 19.24 -9.96
N ASP A 302 -6.95 17.96 -10.25
CA ASP A 302 -7.26 17.35 -11.55
C ASP A 302 -8.77 17.28 -11.80
N VAL A 303 -9.60 17.12 -10.77
CA VAL A 303 -11.07 17.21 -10.87
C VAL A 303 -11.45 18.63 -11.32
N ALA A 304 -10.99 19.66 -10.61
CA ALA A 304 -11.27 21.06 -10.95
C ALA A 304 -10.80 21.42 -12.37
N MET A 305 -9.57 21.04 -12.71
CA MET A 305 -9.02 21.26 -14.05
C MET A 305 -9.85 20.55 -15.14
N SER A 306 -10.33 19.35 -14.88
CA SER A 306 -11.10 18.59 -15.88
C SER A 306 -12.55 19.01 -16.00
N ILE A 307 -13.14 19.57 -14.93
CA ILE A 307 -14.43 20.26 -14.99
C ILE A 307 -14.30 21.50 -15.88
N HIS A 308 -13.20 22.24 -15.72
CA HIS A 308 -12.92 23.45 -16.49
C HIS A 308 -12.75 23.16 -17.99
N ASP A 309 -11.93 22.18 -18.37
CA ASP A 309 -11.61 21.89 -19.78
C ASP A 309 -12.53 20.85 -20.44
N GLY A 310 -13.53 20.34 -19.73
CA GLY A 310 -14.52 19.39 -20.23
C GLY A 310 -14.07 17.93 -20.25
N ARG A 311 -12.81 17.60 -19.92
CA ARG A 311 -12.33 16.20 -19.84
C ARG A 311 -13.14 15.37 -18.85
N TRP A 312 -13.71 16.00 -17.82
CA TRP A 312 -14.56 15.35 -16.82
C TRP A 312 -15.69 14.53 -17.44
N LYS A 313 -16.41 15.10 -18.42
CA LYS A 313 -17.51 14.41 -19.10
C LYS A 313 -17.01 13.24 -19.96
N SER A 314 -15.90 13.43 -20.67
CA SER A 314 -15.31 12.40 -21.51
C SER A 314 -14.79 11.21 -20.70
N GLN A 315 -14.23 11.45 -19.52
CA GLN A 315 -13.74 10.39 -18.63
C GLN A 315 -14.88 9.55 -18.08
N LYS A 316 -15.92 10.19 -17.52
CA LYS A 316 -17.17 9.50 -17.13
C LYS A 316 -17.73 8.64 -18.26
N ARG A 317 -17.79 9.22 -19.46
CA ARG A 317 -18.29 8.53 -20.64
C ARG A 317 -17.56 7.23 -20.92
N ARG A 318 -16.22 7.23 -20.87
CA ARG A 318 -15.43 6.00 -21.06
C ARG A 318 -15.74 4.95 -20.00
N MET A 319 -15.97 5.36 -18.75
CA MET A 319 -16.37 4.43 -17.69
C MET A 319 -17.74 3.81 -17.95
N TYR A 320 -18.71 4.60 -18.39
CA TYR A 320 -20.03 4.08 -18.76
C TYR A 320 -19.97 3.08 -19.92
N VAL A 321 -19.12 3.30 -20.91
CA VAL A 321 -18.89 2.34 -22.01
C VAL A 321 -18.41 1.01 -21.45
N GLY A 322 -17.46 1.04 -20.50
CA GLY A 322 -16.97 -0.16 -19.84
C GLY A 322 -18.04 -0.87 -19.00
N GLN A 323 -18.84 -0.12 -18.23
CA GLN A 323 -19.98 -0.65 -17.49
C GLN A 323 -21.02 -1.30 -18.43
N TYR A 324 -21.28 -0.70 -19.58
CA TYR A 324 -22.20 -1.25 -20.58
C TYR A 324 -21.71 -2.62 -21.09
N VAL A 325 -20.42 -2.76 -21.39
CA VAL A 325 -19.81 -4.05 -21.81
C VAL A 325 -19.94 -5.11 -20.72
N PHE A 326 -19.69 -4.75 -19.45
CA PHE A 326 -19.82 -5.71 -18.35
C PHE A 326 -21.27 -6.05 -17.98
N GLY A 327 -22.21 -5.19 -18.34
CA GLY A 327 -23.58 -5.19 -17.85
C GLY A 327 -23.72 -4.37 -16.55
N TYR A 328 -24.80 -3.59 -16.46
CA TYR A 328 -25.03 -2.67 -15.34
C TYR A 328 -25.17 -3.37 -13.99
N GLN A 329 -25.77 -4.57 -13.95
CA GLN A 329 -25.95 -5.34 -12.71
C GLN A 329 -24.69 -6.07 -12.26
N ASN A 330 -23.79 -6.37 -13.20
CA ASN A 330 -22.55 -7.09 -12.93
C ASN A 330 -21.36 -6.15 -12.81
N SER A 331 -21.52 -4.83 -12.69
CA SER A 331 -20.38 -3.93 -12.66
C SER A 331 -20.46 -2.82 -11.61
N LYS A 332 -19.28 -2.36 -11.19
CA LYS A 332 -19.13 -1.22 -10.28
C LYS A 332 -18.17 -0.20 -10.89
N MET A 333 -18.58 1.07 -10.86
CA MET A 333 -17.75 2.19 -11.26
C MET A 333 -17.36 2.98 -10.01
N VAL A 334 -16.08 3.18 -9.81
CA VAL A 334 -15.54 3.82 -8.60
C VAL A 334 -14.73 5.05 -8.99
N TYR A 335 -14.95 6.17 -8.30
CA TYR A 335 -14.13 7.37 -8.36
C TYR A 335 -13.40 7.59 -7.04
N ILE A 336 -12.07 7.57 -7.05
CA ILE A 336 -11.26 7.95 -5.89
C ILE A 336 -10.82 9.41 -6.04
N ILE A 337 -11.36 10.30 -5.21
CA ILE A 337 -11.02 11.72 -5.17
C ILE A 337 -9.99 11.96 -4.07
N GLU A 338 -8.77 12.31 -4.48
CA GLU A 338 -7.62 12.45 -3.60
C GLU A 338 -7.30 13.91 -3.26
N GLY A 339 -7.06 14.18 -1.98
CA GLY A 339 -6.65 15.46 -1.43
C GLY A 339 -7.63 15.99 -0.37
N LYS A 340 -7.22 17.04 0.34
CA LYS A 340 -8.09 17.77 1.28
C LYS A 340 -8.61 19.04 0.62
N GLU A 341 -9.92 19.18 0.51
CA GLU A 341 -10.58 20.32 -0.13
C GLU A 341 -10.12 21.66 0.46
N GLU A 342 -10.00 21.72 1.78
CA GLU A 342 -9.66 22.94 2.53
C GLU A 342 -8.24 23.41 2.21
N THR A 343 -7.33 22.48 1.95
CA THR A 343 -5.93 22.79 1.64
C THR A 343 -5.72 23.24 0.20
N GLN A 344 -6.69 22.96 -0.68
CA GLN A 344 -6.62 23.26 -2.11
C GLN A 344 -7.44 24.49 -2.48
N GLN A 345 -8.11 25.14 -1.53
CA GLN A 345 -8.84 26.37 -1.78
C GLN A 345 -7.86 27.55 -1.91
N VAL A 346 -7.93 28.28 -3.02
CA VAL A 346 -7.15 29.49 -3.26
C VAL A 346 -7.97 30.75 -2.99
N THR A 347 -7.29 31.90 -2.91
CA THR A 347 -7.93 33.20 -2.68
C THR A 347 -9.08 33.43 -3.67
N GLY A 348 -10.25 33.79 -3.14
CA GLY A 348 -11.49 33.95 -3.91
C GLY A 348 -12.40 32.72 -3.92
N GLY A 349 -12.06 31.66 -3.18
CA GLY A 349 -12.94 30.49 -3.00
C GLY A 349 -12.84 29.42 -4.08
N TYR A 350 -11.97 29.62 -5.07
CA TYR A 350 -11.70 28.67 -6.16
C TYR A 350 -10.84 27.50 -5.70
N ILE A 351 -10.90 26.38 -6.43
CA ILE A 351 -10.15 25.16 -6.14
C ILE A 351 -8.91 25.06 -7.03
N ALA A 352 -7.78 24.74 -6.41
CA ALA A 352 -6.44 24.55 -6.95
C ALA A 352 -5.85 25.78 -7.66
N HIS A 353 -6.50 26.28 -8.71
CA HIS A 353 -6.07 27.49 -9.41
C HIS A 353 -7.26 28.31 -9.89
N ARG A 354 -7.20 29.63 -9.66
CA ARG A 354 -8.22 30.59 -10.11
C ARG A 354 -8.58 30.50 -11.61
N ARG A 355 -7.63 30.09 -12.47
CA ARG A 355 -7.84 29.96 -13.92
C ARG A 355 -8.81 28.86 -14.30
N PHE A 356 -9.00 27.86 -13.42
CA PHE A 356 -9.96 26.79 -13.66
C PHE A 356 -11.40 27.27 -13.50
N ASN A 357 -11.64 28.40 -12.82
CA ASN A 357 -12.99 28.93 -12.59
C ASN A 357 -13.97 27.87 -12.06
N VAL A 358 -13.49 27.06 -11.10
CA VAL A 358 -14.27 26.08 -10.36
C VAL A 358 -14.19 26.47 -8.89
N ASP A 359 -15.31 26.92 -8.34
CA ASP A 359 -15.48 27.16 -6.91
C ASP A 359 -15.83 25.85 -6.17
N MET A 360 -15.84 25.93 -4.84
CA MET A 360 -16.13 24.78 -3.99
C MET A 360 -17.54 24.22 -4.21
N ASP A 361 -18.53 25.07 -4.46
CA ASP A 361 -19.93 24.66 -4.63
C ASP A 361 -20.12 23.91 -5.95
N ARG A 362 -19.51 24.39 -7.04
CA ARG A 362 -19.48 23.70 -8.33
C ARG A 362 -18.74 22.37 -8.22
N LEU A 363 -17.62 22.32 -7.51
CA LEU A 363 -16.90 21.06 -7.28
C LEU A 363 -17.79 20.05 -6.54
N LYS A 364 -18.42 20.45 -5.43
CA LYS A 364 -19.30 19.59 -4.64
C LYS A 364 -20.49 19.10 -5.45
N THR A 365 -21.14 19.99 -6.19
CA THR A 365 -22.26 19.65 -7.08
C THR A 365 -21.86 18.61 -8.11
N GLU A 366 -20.68 18.74 -8.74
CA GLU A 366 -20.21 17.76 -9.72
C GLU A 366 -19.87 16.40 -9.08
N ILE A 367 -19.39 16.38 -7.84
CA ILE A 367 -19.13 15.15 -7.09
C ILE A 367 -20.44 14.47 -6.65
N GLU A 368 -21.42 15.24 -6.18
CA GLU A 368 -22.76 14.74 -5.84
C GLU A 368 -23.46 14.18 -7.09
N ASN A 369 -23.29 14.85 -8.24
CA ASN A 369 -23.77 14.35 -9.52
C ASN A 369 -23.18 12.98 -9.87
N LEU A 370 -21.88 12.73 -9.62
CA LEU A 370 -21.29 11.39 -9.80
C LEU A 370 -22.03 10.32 -9.00
N GLN A 371 -22.32 10.61 -7.73
CA GLN A 371 -23.03 9.65 -6.87
C GLN A 371 -24.45 9.39 -7.37
N SER A 372 -25.17 10.44 -7.77
CA SER A 372 -26.50 10.32 -8.39
C SER A 372 -26.50 9.57 -9.73
N GLU A 373 -25.35 9.56 -10.40
CA GLU A 373 -25.08 8.86 -11.65
C GLU A 373 -24.69 7.39 -11.45
N GLY A 374 -24.65 6.89 -10.21
CA GLY A 374 -24.35 5.50 -9.87
C GLY A 374 -22.87 5.19 -9.67
N PHE A 375 -22.00 6.21 -9.61
CA PHE A 375 -20.60 6.01 -9.23
C PHE A 375 -20.45 5.91 -7.71
N GLU A 376 -19.64 4.95 -7.25
CA GLU A 376 -19.17 4.94 -5.87
C GLU A 376 -18.03 5.95 -5.74
N VAL A 377 -18.23 7.01 -4.95
CA VAL A 377 -17.22 8.06 -4.74
C VAL A 377 -16.52 7.86 -3.40
N ILE A 378 -15.20 7.74 -3.44
CA ILE A 378 -14.33 7.55 -2.27
C ILE A 378 -13.42 8.76 -2.17
N ARG A 379 -13.38 9.38 -0.99
CA ARG A 379 -12.52 10.54 -0.73
C ARG A 379 -11.33 10.12 0.10
N THR A 380 -10.13 10.37 -0.38
CA THR A 380 -8.87 10.04 0.32
C THR A 380 -8.07 11.31 0.58
N PRO A 381 -7.50 11.51 1.78
CA PRO A 381 -6.77 12.75 2.07
C PRO A 381 -5.38 12.79 1.43
N SER A 382 -4.86 11.64 0.99
CA SER A 382 -3.52 11.52 0.40
C SER A 382 -3.41 10.29 -0.50
N ARG A 383 -2.35 10.25 -1.31
CA ARG A 383 -1.99 9.11 -2.16
C ARG A 383 -1.75 7.82 -1.40
N GLU A 384 -1.16 7.93 -0.22
CA GLU A 384 -0.95 6.77 0.64
C GLU A 384 -2.29 6.18 1.09
N ASN A 385 -3.24 7.02 1.50
CA ASN A 385 -4.59 6.57 1.82
C ASN A 385 -5.29 5.94 0.61
N THR A 386 -5.06 6.45 -0.61
CA THR A 386 -5.55 5.81 -1.83
C THR A 386 -5.03 4.39 -1.99
N MET A 387 -3.75 4.13 -1.70
CA MET A 387 -3.21 2.76 -1.79
C MET A 387 -3.82 1.82 -0.74
N PHE A 388 -4.09 2.31 0.47
CA PHE A 388 -4.81 1.54 1.48
C PHE A 388 -6.26 1.24 1.07
N GLU A 389 -6.95 2.20 0.46
CA GLU A 389 -8.31 1.97 -0.05
C GLU A 389 -8.33 0.98 -1.21
N LEU A 390 -7.36 1.05 -2.14
CA LEU A 390 -7.23 0.03 -3.19
C LEU A 390 -6.99 -1.36 -2.60
N ALA A 391 -6.17 -1.49 -1.55
CA ALA A 391 -5.97 -2.77 -0.88
C ALA A 391 -7.28 -3.32 -0.25
N ARG A 392 -8.08 -2.45 0.38
CA ARG A 392 -9.41 -2.80 0.90
C ARG A 392 -10.36 -3.20 -0.22
N TRP A 393 -10.29 -2.54 -1.37
CA TRP A 393 -11.05 -2.91 -2.54
C TRP A 393 -10.65 -4.27 -3.10
N THR A 394 -9.35 -4.56 -3.22
CA THR A 394 -8.87 -5.88 -3.66
C THR A 394 -9.50 -6.99 -2.82
N GLN A 395 -9.59 -6.80 -1.50
CA GLN A 395 -10.29 -7.73 -0.61
C GLN A 395 -11.79 -7.83 -0.93
N ARG A 396 -12.48 -6.70 -1.05
CA ARG A 396 -13.91 -6.68 -1.39
C ARG A 396 -14.20 -7.35 -2.74
N VAL A 397 -13.37 -7.13 -3.75
CA VAL A 397 -13.47 -7.80 -5.05
C VAL A 397 -13.31 -9.31 -4.90
N ALA A 398 -12.34 -9.74 -4.11
CA ALA A 398 -12.11 -11.16 -3.81
C ALA A 398 -13.35 -11.82 -3.20
N ASP A 399 -13.99 -11.14 -2.24
CA ASP A 399 -15.21 -11.62 -1.59
C ASP A 399 -16.40 -11.61 -2.54
N ASP A 400 -16.54 -10.59 -3.39
CA ASP A 400 -17.60 -10.47 -4.39
C ASP A 400 -17.52 -11.58 -5.46
N ILE A 401 -16.32 -11.87 -5.96
CA ILE A 401 -16.07 -12.97 -6.90
C ILE A 401 -16.31 -14.32 -6.20
N LYS A 402 -15.88 -14.47 -4.93
CA LYS A 402 -16.08 -15.71 -4.17
C LYS A 402 -17.57 -16.01 -3.95
N THR A 403 -18.34 -14.99 -3.58
CA THR A 403 -19.80 -15.08 -3.31
C THR A 403 -20.65 -15.11 -4.58
N GLY A 404 -20.05 -14.93 -5.76
CA GLY A 404 -20.78 -14.88 -7.04
C GLY A 404 -21.56 -13.58 -7.27
N ARG A 405 -21.35 -12.55 -6.43
CA ARG A 405 -21.92 -11.21 -6.65
C ARG A 405 -21.36 -10.53 -7.89
N LEU A 406 -20.13 -10.88 -8.26
CA LEU A 406 -19.51 -10.45 -9.51
C LEU A 406 -19.05 -11.68 -10.30
N THR A 407 -19.18 -11.60 -11.62
CA THR A 407 -18.71 -12.63 -12.54
C THR A 407 -17.74 -12.02 -13.56
N ALA A 408 -16.51 -12.52 -13.56
CA ALA A 408 -15.47 -12.12 -14.51
C ALA A 408 -15.60 -12.91 -15.82
N LYS A 409 -16.20 -12.29 -16.84
CA LYS A 409 -16.51 -12.96 -18.12
C LYS A 409 -15.42 -12.79 -19.18
N TYR A 410 -14.76 -11.64 -19.20
CA TYR A 410 -13.86 -11.24 -20.28
C TYR A 410 -12.40 -11.30 -19.84
N THR A 411 -11.51 -11.67 -20.75
CA THR A 411 -10.13 -11.22 -20.69
C THR A 411 -10.05 -9.71 -20.96
N TYR A 412 -8.90 -9.09 -20.67
CA TYR A 412 -8.74 -7.65 -20.91
C TYR A 412 -8.77 -7.31 -22.42
N GLU A 413 -8.21 -8.18 -23.24
CA GLU A 413 -8.21 -8.09 -24.70
C GLU A 413 -9.62 -8.13 -25.27
N GLU A 414 -10.42 -9.13 -24.88
CA GLU A 414 -11.82 -9.24 -25.31
C GLU A 414 -12.63 -8.03 -24.86
N PHE A 415 -12.45 -7.58 -23.62
CA PHE A 415 -13.11 -6.37 -23.11
C PHE A 415 -12.79 -5.14 -23.97
N LYS A 416 -11.52 -4.93 -24.35
CA LYS A 416 -11.14 -3.82 -25.24
C LYS A 416 -11.81 -3.94 -26.61
N ASP A 417 -11.94 -5.14 -27.14
CA ASP A 417 -12.56 -5.36 -28.45
C ASP A 417 -14.07 -5.15 -28.41
N GLU A 418 -14.75 -5.53 -27.33
CA GLU A 418 -16.16 -5.18 -27.12
C GLU A 418 -16.37 -3.67 -26.96
N VAL A 419 -15.52 -2.98 -26.21
CA VAL A 419 -15.57 -1.52 -26.05
C VAL A 419 -15.49 -0.81 -27.41
N LYS A 420 -14.62 -1.27 -28.32
CA LYS A 420 -14.46 -0.67 -29.66
C LYS A 420 -15.69 -0.81 -30.55
N LYS A 421 -16.55 -1.81 -30.30
CA LYS A 421 -17.77 -2.02 -31.09
C LYS A 421 -18.85 -0.99 -30.77
N ILE A 422 -18.73 -0.25 -29.68
CA ILE A 422 -19.81 0.63 -29.21
C ILE A 422 -19.74 2.00 -29.92
N PRO A 423 -20.84 2.46 -30.54
CA PRO A 423 -20.88 3.74 -31.24
C PRO A 423 -20.58 4.96 -30.34
N THR A 424 -19.84 5.91 -30.90
CA THR A 424 -19.43 7.16 -30.23
C THR A 424 -20.55 8.17 -30.03
N ASP A 425 -21.79 7.88 -30.39
CA ASP A 425 -22.99 8.71 -30.19
C ASP A 425 -23.97 8.10 -29.17
N THR A 426 -23.68 6.91 -28.64
CA THR A 426 -24.49 6.25 -27.61
C THR A 426 -24.63 7.11 -26.35
N ASP A 427 -25.88 7.36 -25.91
CA ASP A 427 -26.21 8.08 -24.68
C ASP A 427 -26.26 7.12 -23.47
N PHE A 428 -25.09 6.79 -22.95
CA PHE A 428 -24.98 5.92 -21.78
C PHE A 428 -25.52 6.55 -20.49
N SER A 429 -25.60 7.87 -20.41
CA SER A 429 -26.01 8.57 -19.19
C SER A 429 -27.46 8.26 -18.83
N ARG A 430 -28.31 8.18 -19.86
CA ARG A 430 -29.71 7.79 -19.71
C ARG A 430 -29.86 6.32 -19.33
N MET A 431 -29.08 5.43 -19.96
CA MET A 431 -29.12 4.00 -19.70
C MET A 431 -28.66 3.66 -18.28
N ALA A 432 -27.57 4.29 -17.82
CA ALA A 432 -27.04 4.10 -16.47
C ALA A 432 -28.06 4.52 -15.39
N LYS A 433 -28.77 5.65 -15.59
CA LYS A 433 -29.80 6.11 -14.68
C LYS A 433 -30.97 5.12 -14.56
N TYR A 434 -31.43 4.55 -15.67
CA TYR A 434 -32.49 3.54 -15.62
C TYR A 434 -32.05 2.29 -14.89
N ALA A 435 -30.86 1.76 -15.21
CA ALA A 435 -30.35 0.56 -14.57
C ALA A 435 -30.08 0.76 -13.07
N MET A 436 -29.66 1.95 -12.65
CA MET A 436 -29.49 2.29 -11.24
C MET A 436 -30.82 2.36 -10.50
N SER A 437 -31.86 2.95 -11.10
CA SER A 437 -33.21 2.97 -10.52
C SER A 437 -33.72 1.56 -10.31
N GLU A 438 -33.62 0.71 -11.34
CA GLU A 438 -34.03 -0.69 -11.27
C GLU A 438 -33.25 -1.45 -10.19
N ARG A 439 -31.94 -1.20 -10.06
CA ARG A 439 -31.13 -1.81 -9.01
C ARG A 439 -31.56 -1.38 -7.60
N MET A 440 -31.85 -0.09 -7.40
CA MET A 440 -32.34 0.42 -6.10
C MET A 440 -33.70 -0.20 -5.75
N ASP A 441 -34.58 -0.37 -6.73
CA ASP A 441 -35.88 -1.02 -6.55
C ASP A 441 -35.70 -2.50 -6.17
N ASN A 442 -34.82 -3.22 -6.86
CA ASN A 442 -34.49 -4.62 -6.54
C ASN A 442 -33.83 -4.78 -5.16
N GLU A 443 -32.92 -3.88 -4.78
CA GLU A 443 -32.27 -3.89 -3.46
C GLU A 443 -33.29 -3.57 -2.35
N ALA A 444 -34.22 -2.65 -2.59
CA ALA A 444 -35.32 -2.35 -1.66
C ALA A 444 -36.27 -3.54 -1.51
N GLU A 445 -36.63 -4.22 -2.60
CA GLU A 445 -37.46 -5.43 -2.58
C GLU A 445 -36.75 -6.58 -1.85
N ALA A 446 -35.47 -6.82 -2.13
CA ALA A 446 -34.68 -7.83 -1.44
C ALA A 446 -34.52 -7.53 0.07
N ALA A 447 -34.43 -6.25 0.45
CA ALA A 447 -34.41 -5.85 1.86
C ALA A 447 -35.76 -6.11 2.55
N LEU A 448 -36.89 -5.94 1.86
CA LEU A 448 -38.22 -6.27 2.37
C LEU A 448 -38.41 -7.79 2.55
N LEU A 449 -37.87 -8.60 1.64
CA LEU A 449 -37.93 -10.07 1.72
C LEU A 449 -37.03 -10.67 2.81
N ASN A 450 -35.93 -9.99 3.16
CA ASN A 450 -34.99 -10.43 4.19
C ASN A 450 -35.37 -9.98 5.61
N VAL A 451 -36.53 -9.34 5.81
CA VAL A 451 -37.04 -9.06 7.16
C VAL A 451 -37.35 -10.39 7.85
N PRO A 452 -36.66 -10.75 8.96
CA PRO A 452 -36.93 -11.99 9.66
C PRO A 452 -38.39 -11.99 10.10
N SER A 453 -39.17 -12.97 9.60
CA SER A 453 -40.57 -13.15 9.98
C SER A 453 -40.63 -13.46 11.48
N THR A 454 -40.77 -12.42 12.31
CA THR A 454 -40.82 -12.51 13.77
C THR A 454 -42.20 -12.88 14.29
N ALA A 455 -43.12 -13.31 13.41
CA ALA A 455 -44.48 -13.71 13.76
C ALA A 455 -44.64 -15.25 13.74
N THR A 456 -43.95 -15.95 14.65
CA THR A 456 -44.43 -17.24 15.16
C THR A 456 -43.92 -17.43 16.59
N ILE A 457 -44.44 -16.62 17.52
CA ILE A 457 -44.42 -16.99 18.93
C ILE A 457 -45.47 -18.08 19.10
N ALA A 458 -44.95 -19.30 19.25
CA ALA A 458 -45.73 -20.49 19.56
C ALA A 458 -46.57 -20.30 20.81
N GLY A 459 -47.84 -20.68 20.70
CA GLY A 459 -48.78 -20.72 21.80
C GLY A 459 -48.28 -21.58 22.95
N ARG A 460 -48.36 -21.03 24.16
CA ARG A 460 -48.41 -21.80 25.39
C ARG A 460 -49.70 -21.44 26.12
N HIS A 461 -50.58 -22.43 26.17
CA HIS A 461 -51.72 -22.54 27.06
C HIS A 461 -51.37 -22.09 28.48
N VAL A 462 -52.09 -21.10 29.01
CA VAL A 462 -52.54 -21.07 30.42
C VAL A 462 -53.87 -20.33 30.49
N ASP A 463 -54.87 -20.98 31.06
CA ASP A 463 -56.16 -20.40 31.47
C ASP A 463 -55.97 -19.24 32.45
N SER A 464 -56.73 -18.16 32.27
CA SER A 464 -57.63 -17.56 33.28
C SER A 464 -57.94 -16.09 32.95
N ASP A 465 -59.24 -15.83 32.86
CA ASP A 465 -59.98 -14.63 33.28
C ASP A 465 -59.27 -13.27 33.24
N ILE A 466 -59.77 -12.39 32.35
CA ILE A 466 -60.14 -11.00 32.67
C ILE A 466 -61.02 -10.47 31.53
N HIS A 467 -62.29 -10.21 31.87
CA HIS A 467 -63.17 -9.30 31.14
C HIS A 467 -62.65 -7.86 31.28
N ILE A 468 -62.76 -7.03 30.24
CA ILE A 468 -63.35 -5.66 30.27
C ILE A 468 -63.14 -4.96 28.91
N LEU A 469 -64.27 -4.78 28.22
CA LEU A 469 -64.77 -3.66 27.41
C LEU A 469 -63.96 -3.08 26.22
N ASP A 470 -64.56 -3.28 25.03
CA ASP A 470 -65.06 -2.26 24.09
C ASP A 470 -64.29 -0.93 23.98
N ASN A 471 -63.72 -0.64 22.80
CA ASN A 471 -64.37 0.28 21.84
C ASN A 471 -63.47 0.67 20.65
N LEU A 472 -64.16 0.79 19.51
CA LEU A 472 -63.95 1.68 18.37
C LEU A 472 -62.96 1.26 17.26
N GLU A 473 -63.57 0.57 16.30
CA GLU A 473 -63.33 0.66 14.87
C GLU A 473 -63.48 2.08 14.29
N ASP A 474 -63.03 2.19 13.04
CA ASP A 474 -63.36 3.18 12.01
C ASP A 474 -62.66 4.56 12.01
N SER A 475 -61.80 4.77 11.02
CA SER A 475 -62.32 5.20 9.71
C SER A 475 -61.21 5.30 8.66
N ALA A 476 -61.55 4.82 7.48
CA ALA A 476 -60.76 4.89 6.28
C ALA A 476 -61.00 6.20 5.52
N ALA A 477 -59.99 6.54 4.70
CA ALA A 477 -60.07 7.18 3.39
C ALA A 477 -60.37 8.69 3.31
N VAL A 478 -59.66 9.35 2.38
CA VAL A 478 -60.21 9.95 1.15
C VAL A 478 -59.35 11.14 0.66
N THR A 479 -58.85 10.98 -0.57
CA THR A 479 -58.51 11.97 -1.63
C THR A 479 -57.23 12.82 -1.65
N ASN A 480 -56.36 12.46 -2.59
CA ASN A 480 -56.05 13.20 -3.84
C ASN A 480 -56.27 14.73 -3.88
N ARG A 481 -55.20 15.48 -4.22
CA ARG A 481 -55.23 16.51 -5.28
C ARG A 481 -53.82 16.84 -5.81
N LYS A 482 -53.66 16.60 -7.11
CA LYS A 482 -52.66 17.22 -8.01
C LYS A 482 -52.82 18.74 -7.98
N SER A 483 -51.73 19.50 -8.16
CA SER A 483 -51.47 20.26 -9.40
C SER A 483 -50.26 21.20 -9.28
N ALA A 484 -49.71 21.46 -10.45
CA ALA A 484 -48.47 22.15 -10.73
C ALA A 484 -48.56 23.69 -10.64
N ALA A 485 -47.37 24.28 -10.68
CA ALA A 485 -46.97 25.39 -11.55
C ALA A 485 -46.64 26.75 -10.88
N ASN A 486 -45.36 27.11 -11.09
CA ASN A 486 -44.86 28.39 -11.61
C ASN A 486 -44.67 29.63 -10.72
N LYS A 487 -43.40 30.10 -10.81
CA LYS A 487 -42.92 31.47 -11.06
C LYS A 487 -42.75 32.46 -9.91
N SER A 488 -41.47 32.88 -9.80
CA SER A 488 -40.98 34.27 -9.95
C SER A 488 -40.79 35.15 -8.71
N MET A 489 -39.52 35.55 -8.55
CA MET A 489 -38.97 36.85 -8.10
C MET A 489 -39.73 37.69 -7.07
N HIS A 490 -39.13 37.94 -5.89
CA HIS A 490 -38.38 39.18 -5.61
C HIS A 490 -37.81 39.23 -4.18
N SER A 491 -36.57 39.72 -4.10
CA SER A 491 -35.97 40.61 -3.08
C SER A 491 -36.25 40.49 -1.59
N SER A 492 -35.14 40.49 -0.85
CA SER A 492 -34.89 41.19 0.43
C SER A 492 -35.81 40.90 1.62
N SER A 493 -35.22 40.37 2.69
CA SER A 493 -34.96 41.15 3.91
C SER A 493 -34.61 40.24 5.09
N ALA A 494 -33.87 40.82 6.03
CA ALA A 494 -33.33 40.22 7.23
C ALA A 494 -34.38 39.50 8.09
N CYS A 495 -34.05 38.34 8.67
CA CYS A 495 -34.74 37.87 9.86
C CYS A 495 -33.88 36.93 10.73
N LYS A 496 -33.50 37.47 11.88
CA LYS A 496 -33.51 36.88 13.23
C LYS A 496 -33.06 35.41 13.40
N LYS A 497 -31.93 35.30 14.12
CA LYS A 497 -31.57 34.19 15.02
C LYS A 497 -32.80 33.62 15.74
N ARG A 498 -33.06 32.33 15.55
CA ARG A 498 -33.77 31.47 16.51
C ARG A 498 -32.94 30.23 16.77
N GLY A 499 -32.68 29.98 18.04
CA GLY A 499 -31.96 28.81 18.53
C GLY A 499 -32.77 27.54 18.29
N CYS A 500 -32.08 26.51 17.82
CA CYS A 500 -32.60 25.16 17.76
C CYS A 500 -32.00 24.39 18.93
N MET A 501 -32.88 24.03 19.86
CA MET A 501 -32.66 23.23 21.05
C MET A 501 -32.41 21.79 20.59
N LYS A 502 -31.18 21.28 20.73
CA LYS A 502 -30.89 19.84 20.57
C LYS A 502 -30.63 19.26 21.96
N GLN A 503 -31.52 18.35 22.36
CA GLN A 503 -31.30 17.42 23.46
C GLN A 503 -30.10 16.54 23.10
N CYS A 504 -29.14 16.45 24.01
CA CYS A 504 -28.02 15.52 23.97
C CYS A 504 -28.05 14.66 25.23
N ASP A 505 -27.89 13.36 25.00
CA ASP A 505 -27.84 12.31 26.01
C ASP A 505 -26.74 12.59 27.04
N SER A 506 -27.12 12.50 28.32
CA SER A 506 -26.27 12.78 29.45
C SER A 506 -25.31 11.61 29.71
N HIS A 507 -24.11 11.66 29.13
CA HIS A 507 -22.96 10.97 29.70
C HIS A 507 -22.42 11.79 30.88
N THR A 508 -22.39 11.19 32.05
CA THR A 508 -21.83 11.74 33.28
C THR A 508 -20.33 11.99 33.12
N VAL A 509 -19.97 13.18 32.65
CA VAL A 509 -18.59 13.69 32.65
C VAL A 509 -18.17 13.92 34.11
N THR A 510 -17.30 13.06 34.61
CA THR A 510 -16.57 13.30 35.87
C THR A 510 -15.77 14.59 35.71
N LYS A 511 -16.16 15.65 36.44
CA LYS A 511 -15.50 16.96 36.39
C LYS A 511 -14.04 16.80 36.84
N LYS A 512 -13.08 16.90 35.91
CA LYS A 512 -11.64 16.93 36.20
C LYS A 512 -11.36 18.06 37.23
N PRO A 513 -10.53 17.84 38.26
CA PRO A 513 -10.18 18.87 39.24
C PRO A 513 -9.48 20.03 38.54
N LYS A 514 -10.06 21.23 38.63
CA LYS A 514 -9.42 22.46 38.11
C LYS A 514 -8.18 22.75 38.95
N ILE A 515 -7.02 22.77 38.30
CA ILE A 515 -5.77 23.28 38.90
C ILE A 515 -6.04 24.76 39.26
N PRO A 516 -5.74 25.20 40.50
CA PRO A 516 -5.92 26.60 40.89
C PRO A 516 -5.09 27.50 39.96
N SER A 517 -5.76 28.35 39.18
CA SER A 517 -5.08 29.30 38.29
C SER A 517 -4.48 30.42 39.13
N ILE A 518 -3.16 30.57 39.07
CA ILE A 518 -2.48 31.71 39.67
C ILE A 518 -2.66 32.90 38.71
N ASP A 519 -3.04 34.05 39.25
CA ASP A 519 -3.11 35.26 38.43
C ASP A 519 -1.70 35.82 38.20
N TYR A 520 -1.28 35.81 36.94
CA TYR A 520 0.00 36.35 36.49
C TYR A 520 -0.17 37.68 35.74
N SER A 521 -1.34 38.31 35.79
CA SER A 521 -1.65 39.57 35.08
C SER A 521 -0.66 40.68 35.38
N ASP A 522 -0.17 40.76 36.61
CA ASP A 522 0.65 41.87 37.09
C ASP A 522 2.16 41.64 36.85
N TRP A 523 2.55 40.45 36.39
CA TRP A 523 3.95 40.12 36.14
C TRP A 523 4.46 40.81 34.86
N SER A 524 5.71 41.25 34.90
CA SER A 524 6.41 41.75 33.71
C SER A 524 6.74 40.59 32.75
N VAL A 525 6.92 40.90 31.46
CA VAL A 525 7.31 39.89 30.45
C VAL A 525 8.61 39.19 30.83
N SER A 526 9.54 39.88 31.51
CA SER A 526 10.80 39.29 31.99
C SER A 526 10.55 38.22 33.06
N GLN A 527 9.74 38.54 34.08
CA GLN A 527 9.37 37.59 35.14
C GLN A 527 8.61 36.38 34.59
N LEU A 528 7.72 36.59 33.61
CA LEU A 528 7.00 35.50 32.95
C LEU A 528 7.93 34.57 32.16
N LYS A 529 8.93 35.13 31.46
CA LYS A 529 9.93 34.34 30.73
C LYS A 529 10.83 33.56 31.68
N GLU A 530 11.21 34.15 32.80
CA GLU A 530 11.98 33.49 33.86
C GLU A 530 11.18 32.35 34.49
N LYS A 531 9.90 32.57 34.82
CA LYS A 531 9.02 31.51 35.31
C LYS A 531 8.82 30.40 34.28
N CYS A 532 8.63 30.75 33.00
CA CYS A 532 8.58 29.77 31.92
C CYS A 532 9.87 28.94 31.85
N LYS A 533 11.05 29.57 32.06
CA LYS A 533 12.34 28.89 32.10
C LYS A 533 12.40 27.88 33.25
N GLU A 534 12.00 28.27 34.45
CA GLU A 534 11.94 27.41 35.64
C GLU A 534 11.01 26.21 35.43
N CYS A 535 9.85 26.45 34.83
CA CYS A 535 8.87 25.43 34.47
C CYS A 535 9.22 24.66 33.19
N GLY A 536 10.40 24.90 32.58
CA GLY A 536 10.88 24.22 31.38
C GLY A 536 10.08 24.49 30.10
N LEU A 537 9.22 25.50 30.10
CA LEU A 537 8.35 25.95 29.01
C LEU A 537 9.10 26.86 28.04
N ALA A 538 8.53 27.07 26.84
CA ALA A 538 9.09 28.01 25.86
C ALA A 538 9.04 29.45 26.39
N GLN A 539 10.08 30.24 26.14
CA GLN A 539 10.20 31.64 26.57
C GLN A 539 9.71 32.66 25.51
N SER A 540 9.32 32.19 24.33
CA SER A 540 8.83 33.05 23.24
C SER A 540 7.31 33.25 23.30
N GLY A 541 6.83 34.41 22.84
CA GLY A 541 5.42 34.75 22.77
C GLY A 541 5.08 36.12 23.35
N SER A 542 3.83 36.55 23.16
CA SER A 542 3.26 37.74 23.80
C SER A 542 2.97 37.47 25.29
N LYS A 543 2.76 38.52 26.09
CA LYS A 543 2.41 38.41 27.52
C LYS A 543 1.21 37.45 27.75
N PRO A 544 0.08 37.56 27.02
CA PRO A 544 -1.04 36.62 27.17
C PRO A 544 -0.64 35.16 26.90
N THR A 545 0.17 34.91 25.86
CA THR A 545 0.63 33.56 25.53
C THR A 545 1.52 32.96 26.61
N LEU A 546 2.37 33.76 27.26
CA LEU A 546 3.20 33.30 28.39
C LEU A 546 2.34 32.96 29.62
N VAL A 547 1.35 33.79 29.93
CA VAL A 547 0.40 33.56 31.03
C VAL A 547 -0.43 32.29 30.78
N GLU A 548 -0.98 32.13 29.58
CA GLU A 548 -1.71 30.93 29.17
C GLU A 548 -0.84 29.67 29.30
N ARG A 549 0.44 29.76 28.91
CA ARG A 549 1.39 28.64 29.00
C ARG A 549 1.74 28.27 30.46
N LEU A 550 1.86 29.26 31.34
CA LEU A 550 2.10 29.06 32.78
C LEU A 550 0.88 28.52 33.52
N ASN A 551 -0.32 28.87 33.06
CA ASN A 551 -1.59 28.31 33.56
C ASN A 551 -1.96 26.97 32.90
N GLY A 552 -1.26 26.63 31.81
CA GLY A 552 -1.42 25.38 31.11
C GLY A 552 -0.74 24.19 31.80
N PRO A 553 -0.80 23.02 31.16
CA PRO A 553 -0.24 21.80 31.72
C PRO A 553 1.29 21.82 31.69
N HIS A 554 1.90 21.70 32.87
CA HIS A 554 3.35 21.66 33.04
C HIS A 554 3.92 20.30 32.66
N PRO A 555 5.11 20.23 32.02
CA PRO A 555 5.76 18.95 31.72
C PRO A 555 6.06 18.14 32.99
N PRO A 556 6.23 16.81 32.88
CA PRO A 556 6.49 15.96 34.03
C PRO A 556 7.73 16.39 34.84
N LYS A 557 7.69 16.24 36.17
CA LYS A 557 8.80 16.62 37.07
C LYS A 557 10.12 15.92 36.70
N VAL A 558 10.08 14.65 36.28
CA VAL A 558 11.26 13.90 35.84
C VAL A 558 11.89 14.50 34.58
N TRP A 559 11.06 14.97 33.64
CA TRP A 559 11.50 15.65 32.43
C TRP A 559 12.19 16.98 32.79
N LEU A 560 11.64 17.72 33.75
CA LEU A 560 12.23 18.98 34.24
C LEU A 560 13.56 18.77 34.95
N ARG A 561 13.64 17.79 35.85
CA ARG A 561 14.88 17.43 36.56
C ARG A 561 15.99 17.10 35.57
N ARG A 562 15.69 16.28 34.56
CA ARG A 562 16.64 15.92 33.51
C ARG A 562 17.10 17.13 32.68
N LYS A 563 16.18 18.02 32.31
CA LYS A 563 16.51 19.27 31.61
C LYS A 563 17.41 20.20 32.45
N GLN A 564 17.18 20.28 33.76
CA GLN A 564 18.00 21.06 34.69
C GLN A 564 19.44 20.51 34.81
N GLN A 565 19.60 19.19 34.69
CA GLN A 565 20.91 18.53 34.64
C GLN A 565 21.62 18.70 33.29
N LYS A 566 21.07 19.49 32.36
CA LYS A 566 21.57 19.67 30.99
C LYS A 566 21.61 18.38 30.15
N GLU A 567 20.85 17.37 30.57
CA GLU A 567 20.66 16.15 29.81
C GLU A 567 19.60 16.33 28.72
N TYR A 568 19.72 15.57 27.63
CA TYR A 568 18.78 15.67 26.53
C TYR A 568 17.36 15.25 26.94
N VAL A 569 16.38 16.06 26.56
CA VAL A 569 14.94 15.76 26.59
C VAL A 569 14.28 16.27 25.31
N PRO A 570 13.18 15.64 24.84
CA PRO A 570 12.37 16.19 23.74
C PRO A 570 11.99 17.64 24.01
N GLU A 571 12.14 18.54 23.03
CA GLU A 571 11.90 19.98 23.22
C GLU A 571 10.47 20.29 23.67
N ARG A 572 9.51 19.48 23.23
CA ARG A 572 8.08 19.55 23.59
C ARG A 572 7.56 18.15 23.95
N HIS A 573 6.40 18.09 24.57
CA HIS A 573 5.73 16.83 24.95
C HIS A 573 4.91 16.20 23.81
N ASN A 574 4.63 16.95 22.73
CA ASN A 574 3.77 16.55 21.61
C ASN A 574 4.52 16.52 20.27
N VAL A 575 5.76 16.03 20.29
CA VAL A 575 6.62 15.89 19.10
C VAL A 575 6.96 14.42 18.84
N ALA A 576 7.52 14.13 17.67
CA ALA A 576 7.89 12.78 17.25
C ALA A 576 8.74 12.03 18.30
N SER A 577 9.74 12.67 18.92
CA SER A 577 10.54 12.02 19.97
C SER A 577 9.74 11.63 21.21
N ALA A 578 8.68 12.37 21.56
CA ALA A 578 7.78 12.00 22.64
C ALA A 578 6.96 10.76 22.30
N ALA A 579 6.40 10.72 21.09
CA ALA A 579 5.65 9.56 20.61
C ALA A 579 6.52 8.30 20.53
N LEU A 580 7.78 8.41 20.10
CA LEU A 580 8.74 7.30 20.08
C LEU A 580 9.03 6.75 21.49
N LEU A 581 9.18 7.62 22.48
CA LEU A 581 9.40 7.20 23.88
C LEU A 581 8.18 6.47 24.44
N VAL A 582 6.98 7.03 24.24
CA VAL A 582 5.74 6.41 24.72
C VAL A 582 5.46 5.08 24.03
N ALA A 583 5.73 4.96 22.72
CA ALA A 583 5.62 3.71 21.99
C ALA A 583 6.54 2.61 22.54
N LEU A 584 7.79 2.95 22.87
CA LEU A 584 8.71 2.01 23.52
C LEU A 584 8.23 1.62 24.93
N TYR A 585 7.68 2.58 25.69
CA TYR A 585 7.16 2.32 27.04
C TYR A 585 5.99 1.34 27.01
N LEU A 586 5.00 1.58 26.15
CA LEU A 586 3.85 0.71 26.00
C LEU A 586 4.24 -0.69 25.53
N HIS A 587 5.20 -0.79 24.60
CA HIS A 587 5.74 -2.08 24.18
C HIS A 587 6.42 -2.83 25.33
N GLU A 588 7.21 -2.15 26.17
CA GLU A 588 7.79 -2.79 27.36
C GLU A 588 6.71 -3.24 28.36
N GLN A 589 5.59 -2.51 28.49
CA GLN A 589 4.46 -2.94 29.32
C GLN A 589 3.76 -4.18 28.76
N GLU A 590 3.51 -4.22 27.45
CA GLU A 590 2.92 -5.38 26.76
C GLU A 590 3.77 -6.64 26.96
N VAL A 591 5.09 -6.51 26.82
CA VAL A 591 6.05 -7.62 27.01
C VAL A 591 6.11 -8.10 28.47
N LEU A 592 6.00 -7.19 29.44
CA LEU A 592 6.09 -7.53 30.86
C LEU A 592 4.77 -8.05 31.43
N SER A 593 3.65 -7.91 30.72
CA SER A 593 2.34 -8.38 31.18
C SER A 593 2.26 -9.92 31.15
N PRO A 594 2.15 -10.60 32.31
CA PRO A 594 2.21 -12.07 32.38
C PRO A 594 1.09 -12.79 31.65
N GLN A 595 -0.01 -12.10 31.32
CA GLN A 595 -1.24 -12.72 30.82
C GLN A 595 -1.30 -12.87 29.29
N LEU A 596 -0.41 -12.20 28.54
CA LEU A 596 -0.52 -12.10 27.08
C LEU A 596 0.61 -12.77 26.29
N SER A 597 1.60 -13.37 26.96
CA SER A 597 2.73 -14.04 26.29
C SER A 597 2.99 -15.44 26.87
N PRO A 598 2.30 -16.50 26.38
CA PRO A 598 2.34 -17.84 26.98
C PRO A 598 3.68 -18.61 26.85
N ALA A 599 4.74 -18.07 26.23
CA ALA A 599 5.94 -18.87 25.95
C ALA A 599 7.20 -18.02 25.63
N SER A 600 7.50 -16.95 26.38
CA SER A 600 8.77 -16.25 26.19
C SER A 600 9.93 -17.11 26.68
N SER A 601 10.63 -17.73 25.74
CA SER A 601 11.87 -18.48 25.96
C SER A 601 12.84 -17.67 26.87
N PRO A 602 13.35 -18.26 27.97
CA PRO A 602 14.15 -17.55 28.98
C PRO A 602 15.47 -16.94 28.46
N ASN A 603 15.83 -17.19 27.21
CA ASN A 603 17.05 -16.67 26.58
C ASN A 603 16.85 -15.44 25.68
N ASN A 604 15.62 -14.91 25.53
CA ASN A 604 15.41 -13.72 24.70
C ASN A 604 15.49 -12.42 25.54
N GLU A 605 16.68 -12.18 26.10
CA GLU A 605 17.00 -11.06 27.01
C GLU A 605 16.80 -9.66 26.38
N TYR A 606 16.51 -9.57 25.07
CA TYR A 606 16.45 -8.30 24.35
C TYR A 606 15.22 -8.13 23.43
N GLN A 607 14.03 -7.95 24.03
CA GLN A 607 12.79 -7.65 23.32
C GLN A 607 12.57 -6.16 23.03
N GLY A 608 13.55 -5.48 22.42
CA GLY A 608 13.34 -4.13 21.89
C GLY A 608 12.55 -4.12 20.57
N LEU A 609 12.15 -2.96 20.08
CA LEU A 609 11.46 -2.79 18.79
C LEU A 609 12.43 -2.47 17.66
N THR A 610 12.22 -3.01 16.47
CA THR A 610 12.90 -2.55 15.25
C THR A 610 12.46 -1.13 14.89
N LYS A 611 13.16 -0.49 13.94
CA LYS A 611 12.79 0.84 13.45
C LYS A 611 11.34 0.88 12.97
N ASP A 612 10.96 -0.07 12.11
CA ASP A 612 9.67 -0.05 11.43
C ASP A 612 8.51 -0.36 12.39
N GLU A 613 8.68 -1.33 13.29
CA GLU A 613 7.69 -1.62 14.34
C GLU A 613 7.48 -0.40 15.27
N LEU A 614 8.57 0.26 15.65
CA LEU A 614 8.51 1.46 16.50
C LEU A 614 7.81 2.63 15.79
N TYR A 615 8.03 2.79 14.49
CA TYR A 615 7.34 3.79 13.68
C TYR A 615 5.84 3.59 13.68
N VAL A 616 5.40 2.37 13.35
CA VAL A 616 3.97 2.02 13.29
C VAL A 616 3.31 2.24 14.65
N LYS A 617 3.95 1.80 15.74
CA LYS A 617 3.44 2.04 17.10
C LYS A 617 3.40 3.53 17.45
N ALA A 618 4.45 4.30 17.13
CA ALA A 618 4.49 5.74 17.45
C ALA A 618 3.45 6.55 16.65
N GLU A 619 3.19 6.19 15.39
CA GLU A 619 2.17 6.84 14.56
C GLU A 619 0.75 6.53 15.06
N ALA A 620 0.49 5.29 15.49
CA ALA A 620 -0.80 4.89 16.05
C ALA A 620 -1.19 5.66 17.33
N LEU A 621 -0.20 6.17 18.08
CA LEU A 621 -0.45 6.92 19.32
C LEU A 621 -0.94 8.35 19.10
N GLN A 622 -0.80 8.93 17.90
CA GLN A 622 -1.26 10.29 17.60
C GLN A 622 -0.80 11.40 18.59
N ILE A 623 0.26 11.15 19.38
CA ILE A 623 0.80 12.11 20.36
C ILE A 623 1.42 13.34 19.68
N THR A 624 1.93 13.16 18.46
CA THR A 624 2.53 14.25 17.68
C THR A 624 1.48 14.91 16.79
N LYS A 625 1.42 16.25 16.81
CA LYS A 625 0.59 17.03 15.86
C LYS A 625 1.12 16.95 14.43
N ASN A 626 2.41 16.67 14.29
CA ASN A 626 3.07 16.51 13.00
C ASN A 626 3.15 15.01 12.67
N PRO A 627 2.54 14.53 11.58
CA PRO A 627 2.63 13.13 11.20
C PRO A 627 4.08 12.72 10.92
N PHE A 628 4.46 11.52 11.35
CA PHE A 628 5.79 10.93 11.10
C PHE A 628 6.09 10.75 9.62
N SER A 629 5.03 10.55 8.82
CA SER A 629 5.05 10.36 7.37
C SER A 629 5.26 11.67 6.57
N GLY A 630 5.52 12.81 7.21
CA GLY A 630 5.88 14.04 6.51
C GLY A 630 4.69 14.70 5.78
N GLY A 631 3.51 14.66 6.38
CA GLY A 631 2.33 15.41 5.93
C GLY A 631 2.60 16.91 5.91
N THR A 632 2.77 17.41 4.69
CA THR A 632 2.65 18.79 4.21
C THR A 632 2.12 19.81 5.22
N THR A 633 2.92 20.86 5.50
CA THR A 633 2.38 22.23 5.54
C THR A 633 3.40 23.36 5.59
N GLN A 634 4.71 23.22 5.86
CA GLN A 634 5.52 24.46 5.95
C GLN A 634 7.05 24.46 5.73
N THR A 635 7.73 23.35 5.42
CA THR A 635 9.21 23.39 5.28
C THR A 635 9.75 22.62 4.07
N GLY A 636 9.38 23.04 2.85
CA GLY A 636 10.11 22.69 1.62
C GLY A 636 10.35 21.19 1.33
N PRO A 637 11.19 20.85 0.33
CA PRO A 637 11.47 19.48 -0.11
C PRO A 637 12.38 18.67 0.85
N PHE A 638 12.64 19.17 2.05
CA PHE A 638 13.41 18.44 3.07
C PHE A 638 12.44 17.72 4.00
N HIS A 639 12.15 16.47 3.66
CA HIS A 639 11.32 15.55 4.41
C HIS A 639 11.70 15.50 5.89
N TYR A 640 10.84 16.03 6.77
CA TYR A 640 10.94 15.72 8.20
C TYR A 640 10.40 14.31 8.41
N ASP A 641 11.29 13.35 8.63
CA ASP A 641 10.97 11.92 8.72
C ASP A 641 10.48 11.47 10.11
N GLY A 642 10.41 12.38 11.10
CA GLY A 642 10.16 12.05 12.50
C GLY A 642 11.27 11.20 13.16
N TRP A 643 12.04 10.43 12.40
CA TRP A 643 13.17 9.60 12.84
C TRP A 643 14.38 10.39 13.24
N SER A 644 14.62 11.53 12.60
CA SER A 644 15.79 12.37 12.81
C SER A 644 15.97 12.72 14.30
N SER A 645 14.88 12.70 15.07
CA SER A 645 14.89 12.88 16.53
C SER A 645 15.42 11.67 17.32
N MET A 646 15.40 10.45 16.76
CA MET A 646 15.92 9.23 17.39
C MET A 646 17.42 9.31 17.67
N SER A 647 18.19 9.93 16.78
CA SER A 647 19.64 10.12 16.99
C SER A 647 19.93 10.86 18.31
N LYS A 648 19.09 11.84 18.67
CA LYS A 648 19.21 12.59 19.92
C LYS A 648 18.78 11.76 21.14
N LEU A 649 17.83 10.84 20.99
CA LEU A 649 17.40 9.93 22.07
C LEU A 649 18.49 8.91 22.45
N LEU A 650 19.39 8.60 21.52
CA LEU A 650 20.51 7.66 21.72
C LEU A 650 21.74 8.29 22.38
N VAL A 651 21.72 9.61 22.65
CA VAL A 651 22.84 10.37 23.21
C VAL A 651 22.51 10.83 24.63
N GLY A 652 23.54 11.05 25.45
CA GLY A 652 23.44 11.49 26.86
C GLY A 652 23.86 10.41 27.84
N ASP A 653 24.01 10.77 29.12
CA ASP A 653 24.34 9.83 30.19
C ASP A 653 23.40 9.99 31.41
N PRO A 654 22.41 9.10 31.59
CA PRO A 654 22.10 7.97 30.70
C PRO A 654 21.32 8.44 29.48
N ALA A 655 21.60 7.87 28.30
CA ALA A 655 20.78 8.06 27.10
C ALA A 655 19.33 7.66 27.36
N LEU A 656 18.35 8.24 26.65
CA LEU A 656 16.93 7.86 26.84
C LEU A 656 16.59 6.53 26.14
N VAL A 657 17.26 6.23 25.03
CA VAL A 657 17.05 5.00 24.26
C VAL A 657 18.41 4.34 24.01
N ILE A 658 18.45 3.02 24.00
CA ILE A 658 19.60 2.23 23.55
C ILE A 658 19.24 1.41 22.33
N LYS A 659 20.20 1.26 21.41
CA LYS A 659 20.09 0.41 20.23
C LYS A 659 21.03 -0.78 20.37
N ARG A 660 20.49 -2.01 20.34
CA ARG A 660 21.28 -3.25 20.23
C ARG A 660 20.63 -4.18 19.23
N LYS A 661 21.43 -4.83 18.37
CA LYS A 661 20.94 -5.75 17.31
C LYS A 661 19.79 -5.14 16.49
N ASN A 662 19.92 -3.87 16.09
CA ASN A 662 18.89 -3.09 15.38
C ASN A 662 17.53 -2.92 16.08
N ARG A 663 17.46 -3.21 17.38
CA ARG A 663 16.29 -3.01 18.21
C ARG A 663 16.53 -1.87 19.22
N TYR A 664 15.52 -1.04 19.40
CA TYR A 664 15.48 0.11 20.30
C TYR A 664 14.77 -0.28 21.60
N LYS A 665 15.31 0.16 22.74
CA LYS A 665 14.79 -0.10 24.08
C LYS A 665 15.01 1.11 24.99
N LEU A 666 14.18 1.29 26.01
CA LEU A 666 14.38 2.34 27.00
C LEU A 666 15.50 1.97 27.98
N THR A 667 16.28 2.95 28.40
CA THR A 667 17.27 2.75 29.46
C THR A 667 16.61 2.74 30.84
N ARG A 668 17.25 2.03 31.79
CA ARG A 668 16.78 1.86 33.17
C ARG A 668 17.84 2.16 34.24
N SER A 669 19.00 2.69 33.84
CA SER A 669 20.18 2.82 34.71
C SER A 669 20.04 3.87 35.81
N SER A 670 19.04 4.74 35.78
CA SER A 670 18.81 5.76 36.81
C SER A 670 17.35 6.22 36.88
N GLU A 671 17.00 7.02 37.89
CA GLU A 671 15.67 7.61 38.04
C GLU A 671 15.28 8.58 36.90
N ILE A 672 16.27 9.13 36.20
CA ILE A 672 16.09 10.03 35.06
C ILE A 672 16.27 9.30 33.72
N ALA A 673 16.39 7.97 33.73
CA ALA A 673 16.57 7.17 32.54
C ALA A 673 15.33 7.16 31.64
N GLY A 674 15.51 6.62 30.43
CA GLY A 674 14.50 6.56 29.39
C GLY A 674 13.14 6.06 29.85
N TYR A 675 13.14 4.98 30.63
CA TYR A 675 11.92 4.33 31.08
C TYR A 675 11.07 5.26 31.97
N THR A 676 11.67 5.88 32.97
CA THR A 676 10.97 6.79 33.90
C THR A 676 10.46 8.03 33.17
N VAL A 677 11.26 8.58 32.25
CA VAL A 677 10.87 9.73 31.44
C VAL A 677 9.69 9.37 30.51
N ALA A 678 9.78 8.23 29.81
CA ALA A 678 8.75 7.77 28.89
C ALA A 678 7.43 7.47 29.62
N ARG A 679 7.48 6.83 30.80
CA ARG A 679 6.31 6.60 31.66
C ARG A 679 5.64 7.91 32.03
N ALA A 680 6.39 8.86 32.60
CA ALA A 680 5.82 10.13 33.03
C ALA A 680 5.28 10.96 31.86
N MET A 681 5.88 10.84 30.67
CA MET A 681 5.35 11.43 29.45
C MET A 681 4.05 10.78 29.00
N HIS A 682 3.93 9.45 29.11
CA HIS A 682 2.69 8.73 28.81
C HIS A 682 1.55 9.16 29.73
N GLU A 683 1.79 9.16 31.05
CA GLU A 683 0.82 9.61 32.06
C GLU A 683 0.35 11.05 31.78
N TRP A 684 1.30 11.93 31.46
CA TRP A 684 1.01 13.31 31.12
C TRP A 684 0.19 13.41 29.84
N CYS A 685 0.53 12.67 28.78
CA CYS A 685 -0.25 12.71 27.54
C CYS A 685 -1.67 12.20 27.76
N HIS A 686 -1.85 11.18 28.60
CA HIS A 686 -3.15 10.61 28.93
C HIS A 686 -4.00 11.59 29.75
N ALA A 687 -3.44 12.23 30.77
CA ALA A 687 -4.15 13.21 31.61
C ALA A 687 -4.70 14.41 30.81
N HIS A 688 -4.05 14.75 29.70
CA HIS A 688 -4.37 15.89 28.83
C HIS A 688 -4.98 15.46 27.49
N ASP A 689 -5.51 14.23 27.40
CA ASP A 689 -6.25 13.72 26.24
C ASP A 689 -5.44 13.77 24.92
N ASN A 690 -4.11 13.69 25.02
CA ASN A 690 -3.17 13.68 23.89
C ASN A 690 -2.74 12.26 23.46
N CYS A 691 -3.18 11.22 24.17
CA CYS A 691 -2.86 9.82 23.85
C CYS A 691 -4.13 8.95 23.85
N PRO A 692 -4.49 8.29 22.73
CA PRO A 692 -5.70 7.49 22.58
C PRO A 692 -5.51 6.01 22.93
N CYS A 693 -4.40 5.62 23.57
CA CYS A 693 -4.04 4.21 23.77
C CYS A 693 -5.02 3.41 24.64
N GLY A 694 -5.93 4.07 25.36
CA GLY A 694 -6.93 3.44 26.23
C GLY A 694 -6.36 2.74 27.48
N ASN A 695 -5.04 2.69 27.66
CA ASN A 695 -4.42 2.06 28.81
C ASN A 695 -4.58 2.96 30.05
N PRO A 696 -5.18 2.46 31.14
CA PRO A 696 -5.26 3.23 32.38
C PRO A 696 -3.86 3.53 32.89
N VAL A 697 -3.67 4.74 33.42
CA VAL A 697 -2.45 5.09 34.15
C VAL A 697 -2.44 4.26 35.44
N VAL A 698 -1.53 3.30 35.52
CA VAL A 698 -1.35 2.40 36.68
C VAL A 698 -0.63 3.10 37.82
#